data_AF-B4EUE6-F1
#
_entry.id   AF-B4EUE6-F1
#
_cell.length_a   1.000
_cell.length_b   1.000
_cell.length_c   1.000
_cell.angle_alpha   90.00
_cell.angle_beta   90.00
_cell.angle_gamma   90.00
#
_symmetry.space_group_name_H-M   'P 1'
#
loop_
_entity.id
_entity.type
_entity.pdbx_description
1 polymer ?
#
loop_
_entity_poly.entity_id
_entity_poly.type
_entity_poly.pdbx_seq_one_letter_code
_entity_poly.pdbx_strand_id
1 'polypeptide(L)'
;MTDKADCISCGKKWVEIYLVDEFNQPVFDIEYELFQVFGPMTEPRKGKVKSDGIIIEDELFDIPITLRLDTQSLIEKMSERKLRKLRGEDNSIVKSKAIEMNRSYRYTTIGPLCKDKIDIDNKEYQDKYPFYHFPEQEAFKGLTLSKLNTVYVIEICPFRVWSLILHHTEQYSMINAYNLGLLSQLIYNNDNLYDPNSVRNFFERQCFDLSRYPVVREKNIKAEYPAIVIDVPFDERYDKAIFLDTEDKVQHGSYAEGSTQLFYIQNKEQFIIAWRGSQEGTDWVDDFTYRSKDIKTHASEFKIDGKIHKGFLDAYQLGKKFFPERFSEMKKMSRERKLFICGHSLGGALALAHATELSVNKPLLYTYGAPRLFTISALKQLQKFTHYRHINNNDIVSRVPPEASLDNWLFNIYGIFGTILGGAISIVDLLGQKMITQYGEYYLHHGNPVIFYEVCNLIEYYDEKIPNATHTWHYSYFNDRNNKTKLYIVPEINKKILNKSFEKEKEFISNLSEEDKKAIFPEQKNPEGNGGTSVTDHYMGRGYLPFLHDQLLELIDHDKTPKRLKSRERFKVALENNTNIINPDLYRKKTLEAYRQRNLYFLDLQNSMGNSLIPMQENPKEVDMLQQFKEQTYEIFNQ
;
A
#
# COMPACT_ATOMS: atom_id res chain seq x y z
N MET A 1 50.67 57.97 -0.56
CA MET A 1 51.42 57.07 0.34
C MET A 1 50.49 56.73 1.50
N THR A 2 49.93 55.54 1.46
CA THR A 2 49.36 54.82 2.61
C THR A 2 49.32 53.35 2.19
N ASP A 3 50.35 52.65 2.67
CA ASP A 3 50.42 51.22 2.99
C ASP A 3 49.98 50.18 1.95
N LYS A 4 50.93 49.88 1.06
CA LYS A 4 51.31 48.49 0.81
C LYS A 4 52.13 48.01 2.02
N ALA A 5 51.50 47.31 2.93
CA ALA A 5 52.13 46.48 3.95
C ALA A 5 51.17 45.30 4.19
N ASP A 6 51.46 44.15 3.60
CA ASP A 6 52.19 43.06 4.26
C ASP A 6 51.24 42.02 4.86
N CYS A 7 50.88 41.06 4.02
CA CYS A 7 50.75 39.67 4.45
C CYS A 7 51.02 38.73 3.27
N ILE A 8 52.19 38.86 2.63
CA ILE A 8 52.78 37.77 1.83
C ILE A 8 53.77 37.05 2.74
N SER A 9 53.23 36.42 3.78
CA SER A 9 53.93 35.37 4.51
C SER A 9 52.99 34.18 4.66
N CYS A 10 52.74 33.47 3.55
CA CYS A 10 52.12 32.16 3.64
C CYS A 10 52.62 31.33 2.46
N GLY A 11 53.37 30.26 2.73
CA GLY A 11 53.91 29.38 1.69
C GLY A 11 52.82 28.82 0.78
N LYS A 12 53.20 28.44 -0.46
CA LYS A 12 52.34 27.76 -1.44
C LYS A 12 51.51 26.68 -0.73
N LYS A 13 50.18 26.79 -0.79
CA LYS A 13 49.26 25.82 -0.19
C LYS A 13 48.93 24.73 -1.20
N TRP A 14 48.48 23.59 -0.68
CA TRP A 14 48.00 22.48 -1.50
C TRP A 14 46.69 21.92 -0.96
N VAL A 15 45.96 21.21 -1.80
CA VAL A 15 44.79 20.43 -1.42
C VAL A 15 44.73 19.15 -2.23
N GLU A 16 44.28 18.09 -1.57
CA GLU A 16 43.95 16.82 -2.22
C GLU A 16 42.49 16.51 -1.91
N ILE A 17 41.68 16.20 -2.91
CA ILE A 17 40.25 16.00 -2.77
C ILE A 17 39.90 14.62 -3.34
N TYR A 18 39.38 13.74 -2.50
CA TYR A 18 38.82 12.45 -2.87
C TYR A 18 37.32 12.59 -3.06
N LEU A 19 36.84 12.35 -4.27
CA LEU A 19 35.41 12.24 -4.57
C LEU A 19 35.00 10.77 -4.52
N VAL A 20 34.05 10.45 -3.66
CA VAL A 20 33.56 9.08 -3.47
C VAL A 20 32.04 9.05 -3.36
N ASP A 21 31.44 7.90 -3.72
CA ASP A 21 30.05 7.62 -3.41
C ASP A 21 29.86 7.12 -1.96
N GLU A 22 28.62 6.86 -1.58
CA GLU A 22 28.24 6.39 -0.23
C GLU A 22 28.82 5.02 0.16
N PHE A 23 29.42 4.28 -0.79
CA PHE A 23 30.10 3.00 -0.60
C PHE A 23 31.63 3.13 -0.71
N ASN A 24 32.15 4.37 -0.60
CA ASN A 24 33.57 4.69 -0.71
C ASN A 24 34.19 4.28 -2.06
N GLN A 25 33.39 4.22 -3.13
CA GLN A 25 33.90 3.98 -4.47
C GLN A 25 34.24 5.31 -5.15
N PRO A 26 35.39 5.42 -5.83
CA PRO A 26 35.79 6.64 -6.52
C PRO A 26 34.75 7.16 -7.52
N VAL A 27 34.56 8.48 -7.52
CA VAL A 27 33.83 9.22 -8.56
C VAL A 27 34.86 9.92 -9.43
N PHE A 28 34.98 9.50 -10.69
CA PHE A 28 36.07 9.88 -11.59
C PHE A 28 35.57 10.10 -13.00
N ASP A 29 36.47 10.59 -13.86
CA ASP A 29 36.22 10.91 -15.27
C ASP A 29 35.25 12.08 -15.49
N ILE A 30 35.17 12.99 -14.51
CA ILE A 30 34.34 14.20 -14.55
C ILE A 30 35.27 15.41 -14.66
N GLU A 31 34.95 16.37 -15.51
CA GLU A 31 35.69 17.64 -15.54
C GLU A 31 35.38 18.48 -14.29
N TYR A 32 36.38 19.15 -13.74
CA TYR A 32 36.21 20.04 -12.59
C TYR A 32 36.70 21.46 -12.87
N GLU A 33 36.09 22.41 -12.17
CA GLU A 33 36.56 23.79 -12.05
C GLU A 33 36.81 24.12 -10.57
N LEU A 34 37.94 24.76 -10.29
CA LEU A 34 38.33 25.15 -8.94
C LEU A 34 38.67 26.65 -8.90
N PHE A 35 37.93 27.38 -8.06
CA PHE A 35 38.02 28.83 -7.89
C PHE A 35 38.63 29.17 -6.53
N GLN A 36 39.42 30.25 -6.41
CA GLN A 36 39.79 30.82 -5.10
C GLN A 36 38.94 32.05 -4.84
N VAL A 37 38.02 31.95 -3.87
CA VAL A 37 37.02 32.99 -3.60
C VAL A 37 37.75 34.25 -3.11
N PHE A 38 37.77 35.33 -3.91
CA PHE A 38 38.48 36.60 -3.61
C PHE A 38 40.02 36.61 -3.83
N GLY A 39 40.58 35.64 -4.55
CA GLY A 39 42.01 35.62 -4.93
C GLY A 39 42.33 36.39 -6.24
N PRO A 40 43.62 36.59 -6.58
CA PRO A 40 44.03 37.24 -7.83
C PRO A 40 43.81 36.39 -9.09
N MET A 41 43.31 35.15 -8.95
CA MET A 41 42.99 34.28 -10.08
C MET A 41 41.68 34.73 -10.74
N THR A 42 41.78 35.25 -11.96
CA THR A 42 40.63 35.68 -12.78
C THR A 42 39.93 34.51 -13.48
N GLU A 43 40.59 33.37 -13.63
CA GLU A 43 40.06 32.18 -14.29
C GLU A 43 40.15 30.94 -13.38
N PRO A 44 39.17 30.02 -13.43
CA PRO A 44 39.21 28.78 -12.67
C PRO A 44 40.33 27.86 -13.15
N ARG A 45 40.94 27.13 -12.22
CA ARG A 45 41.73 25.94 -12.58
C ARG A 45 40.79 24.87 -13.10
N LYS A 46 41.18 24.20 -14.17
CA LYS A 46 40.38 23.16 -14.82
C LYS A 46 41.19 21.87 -14.92
N GLY A 47 40.50 20.76 -14.75
CA GLY A 47 41.10 19.45 -14.93
C GLY A 47 40.03 18.37 -15.01
N LYS A 48 40.48 17.11 -14.99
CA LYS A 48 39.60 15.94 -14.95
C LYS A 48 39.92 15.11 -13.73
N VAL A 49 38.89 14.64 -13.03
CA VAL A 49 39.04 13.79 -11.84
C VAL A 49 39.68 12.46 -12.26
N LYS A 50 40.81 12.12 -11.63
CA LYS A 50 41.59 10.91 -11.91
C LYS A 50 40.82 9.64 -11.58
N SER A 51 41.24 8.49 -12.11
CA SER A 51 40.55 7.19 -11.97
C SER A 51 40.37 6.71 -10.51
N ASP A 52 41.22 7.18 -9.60
CA ASP A 52 41.15 6.95 -8.16
C ASP A 52 40.22 7.94 -7.43
N GLY A 53 39.55 8.84 -8.16
CA GLY A 53 38.64 9.85 -7.63
C GLY A 53 39.34 11.08 -7.09
N ILE A 54 40.65 11.23 -7.37
CA ILE A 54 41.48 12.26 -6.75
C ILE A 54 41.60 13.49 -7.64
N ILE A 55 41.47 14.66 -7.01
CA ILE A 55 41.91 15.96 -7.51
C ILE A 55 43.09 16.41 -6.64
N ILE A 56 44.21 16.79 -7.27
CA ILE A 56 45.38 17.33 -6.56
C ILE A 56 45.68 18.69 -7.16
N GLU A 57 45.68 19.72 -6.32
CA GLU A 57 46.03 21.08 -6.71
C GLU A 57 47.01 21.67 -5.70
N ASP A 58 48.08 22.28 -6.20
CA ASP A 58 49.11 22.94 -5.42
C ASP A 58 49.31 24.39 -5.89
N GLU A 59 50.26 25.09 -5.27
CA GLU A 59 50.51 26.51 -5.53
C GLU A 59 49.27 27.40 -5.32
N LEU A 60 48.43 27.05 -4.34
CA LEU A 60 47.24 27.78 -3.98
C LEU A 60 47.57 28.92 -3.01
N PHE A 61 46.81 30.02 -3.11
CA PHE A 61 46.78 31.06 -2.07
C PHE A 61 46.06 30.57 -0.81
N ASP A 62 46.32 31.16 0.34
CA ASP A 62 45.71 30.80 1.64
C ASP A 62 44.27 31.33 1.78
N ILE A 63 43.42 30.95 0.82
CA ILE A 63 42.06 31.46 0.62
C ILE A 63 41.16 30.25 0.27
N PRO A 64 39.90 30.20 0.77
CA PRO A 64 38.98 29.11 0.45
C PRO A 64 38.84 28.85 -1.04
N ILE A 65 38.72 27.57 -1.38
CA ILE A 65 38.50 27.12 -2.74
C ILE A 65 37.03 26.73 -2.94
N THR A 66 36.50 26.89 -4.14
CA THR A 66 35.16 26.41 -4.51
C THR A 66 35.30 25.40 -5.64
N LEU A 67 34.87 24.16 -5.40
CA LEU A 67 34.85 23.08 -6.37
C LEU A 67 33.51 23.03 -7.12
N ARG A 68 33.57 22.93 -8.44
CA ARG A 68 32.45 22.62 -9.31
C ARG A 68 32.81 21.47 -10.24
N LEU A 69 31.82 20.68 -10.63
CA LEU A 69 31.96 19.52 -11.50
C LEU A 69 31.05 19.70 -12.71
N ASP A 70 31.46 19.15 -13.86
CA ASP A 70 30.60 19.06 -15.03
C ASP A 70 29.27 18.40 -14.67
N THR A 71 28.17 19.12 -14.92
CA THR A 71 26.86 18.74 -14.41
C THR A 71 26.35 17.46 -15.06
N GLN A 72 26.53 17.31 -16.38
CA GLN A 72 26.00 16.17 -17.13
C GLN A 72 26.71 14.87 -16.71
N SER A 73 28.04 14.88 -16.73
CA SER A 73 28.85 13.73 -16.35
C SER A 73 28.61 13.31 -14.89
N LEU A 74 28.43 14.29 -13.99
CA LEU A 74 28.10 14.01 -12.59
C LEU A 74 26.76 13.31 -12.43
N ILE A 75 25.73 13.78 -13.14
CA ILE A 75 24.39 13.19 -13.07
C ILE A 75 24.36 11.78 -13.63
N GLU A 76 24.97 11.57 -14.80
CA GLU A 76 25.09 10.24 -15.41
C GLU A 76 25.77 9.28 -14.44
N LYS A 77 26.94 9.68 -13.91
CA LYS A 77 27.71 8.84 -12.97
C LYS A 77 26.96 8.56 -11.68
N MET A 78 26.30 9.56 -11.10
CA MET A 78 25.64 9.43 -9.79
C MET A 78 24.26 8.78 -9.87
N SER A 79 23.63 8.72 -11.04
CA SER A 79 22.37 7.99 -11.26
C SER A 79 22.58 6.47 -11.21
N GLU A 80 23.76 6.00 -11.60
CA GLU A 80 24.14 4.57 -11.60
C GLU A 80 24.61 4.07 -10.22
N ARG A 81 24.95 4.98 -9.28
CA ARG A 81 25.46 4.58 -7.96
C ARG A 81 24.36 3.99 -7.09
N LYS A 82 24.75 3.09 -6.20
CA LYS A 82 23.84 2.49 -5.22
C LYS A 82 23.59 3.47 -4.08
N LEU A 83 22.34 3.58 -3.63
CA LEU A 83 21.99 4.29 -2.42
C LEU A 83 22.28 3.44 -1.18
N ARG A 84 22.88 4.03 -0.15
CA ARG A 84 23.07 3.36 1.14
C ARG A 84 21.75 3.18 1.86
N LYS A 85 21.61 2.02 2.50
CA LYS A 85 20.46 1.61 3.30
C LYS A 85 20.11 2.59 4.41
N LEU A 86 21.08 2.93 5.28
CA LEU A 86 20.87 3.91 6.35
C LEU A 86 21.26 5.30 5.86
N ARG A 87 20.31 6.23 5.98
CA ARG A 87 20.43 7.59 5.45
C ARG A 87 21.14 8.52 6.43
N GLY A 88 21.61 9.65 5.91
CA GLY A 88 22.29 10.67 6.69
C GLY A 88 23.77 10.40 6.93
N GLU A 89 24.44 11.45 7.38
CA GLU A 89 25.89 11.49 7.56
C GLU A 89 26.37 10.60 8.71
N ASP A 90 25.56 10.46 9.76
CA ASP A 90 25.90 9.65 10.95
C ASP A 90 26.03 8.16 10.65
N ASN A 91 25.44 7.72 9.54
CA ASN A 91 25.51 6.34 9.07
C ASN A 91 26.59 6.14 7.99
N SER A 92 27.48 7.11 7.80
CA SER A 92 28.53 7.05 6.78
C SER A 92 29.74 6.19 7.19
N ILE A 93 29.99 5.16 6.38
CA ILE A 93 31.24 4.38 6.43
C ILE A 93 32.44 5.18 5.90
N VAL A 94 32.20 6.18 5.04
CA VAL A 94 33.24 7.04 4.45
C VAL A 94 33.74 8.01 5.51
N LYS A 95 32.82 8.64 6.26
CA LYS A 95 33.14 9.56 7.37
C LYS A 95 34.05 8.90 8.38
N SER A 96 33.70 7.68 8.80
CA SER A 96 34.47 6.91 9.78
C SER A 96 35.92 6.69 9.30
N LYS A 97 36.09 6.20 8.06
CA LYS A 97 37.41 5.99 7.45
C LYS A 97 38.20 7.29 7.26
N ALA A 98 37.54 8.38 6.87
CA ALA A 98 38.19 9.67 6.70
C ALA A 98 38.75 10.20 8.03
N ILE A 99 37.99 10.07 9.12
CA ILE A 99 38.42 10.46 10.47
C ILE A 99 39.60 9.60 10.93
N GLU A 100 39.56 8.27 10.74
CA GLU A 100 40.66 7.36 11.06
C GLU A 100 41.98 7.76 10.35
N MET A 101 41.87 8.27 9.12
CA MET A 101 43.00 8.73 8.33
C MET A 101 43.37 10.21 8.58
N ASN A 102 42.76 10.87 9.58
CA ASN A 102 42.93 12.30 9.88
C ASN A 102 42.66 13.23 8.68
N ARG A 103 41.66 12.87 7.86
CA ARG A 103 41.22 13.62 6.68
C ARG A 103 39.98 14.45 6.99
N SER A 104 39.86 15.59 6.32
CA SER A 104 38.66 16.44 6.42
C SER A 104 37.52 15.78 5.64
N TYR A 105 36.32 15.70 6.21
CA TYR A 105 35.19 15.02 5.57
C TYR A 105 34.04 15.98 5.29
N ARG A 106 33.33 15.78 4.17
CA ARG A 106 32.12 16.53 3.80
C ARG A 106 31.13 15.60 3.08
N TYR A 107 29.88 15.57 3.54
CA TYR A 107 28.77 14.96 2.78
C TYR A 107 28.07 16.02 1.93
N THR A 108 27.68 15.69 0.70
CA THR A 108 26.89 16.61 -0.13
C THR A 108 26.02 15.86 -1.14
N THR A 109 25.00 16.53 -1.66
CA THR A 109 24.22 16.05 -2.82
C THR A 109 24.84 16.56 -4.12
N ILE A 110 24.30 16.16 -5.27
CA ILE A 110 24.89 16.55 -6.56
C ILE A 110 24.75 18.06 -6.84
N GLY A 111 23.64 18.69 -6.45
CA GLY A 111 23.31 20.06 -6.82
C GLY A 111 24.34 21.11 -6.39
N PRO A 112 24.88 21.06 -5.16
CA PRO A 112 25.96 21.93 -4.73
C PRO A 112 27.24 21.83 -5.58
N LEU A 113 27.49 20.68 -6.22
CA LEU A 113 28.67 20.44 -7.06
C LEU A 113 28.46 20.79 -8.53
N CYS A 114 27.22 20.78 -9.02
CA CYS A 114 26.90 21.06 -10.42
C CYS A 114 27.42 22.45 -10.84
N LYS A 115 28.20 22.49 -11.93
CA LYS A 115 28.75 23.73 -12.49
C LYS A 115 27.68 24.61 -13.10
N ASP A 116 26.81 24.00 -13.91
CA ASP A 116 25.83 24.69 -14.73
C ASP A 116 24.42 24.18 -14.45
N LYS A 117 23.44 25.07 -14.65
CA LYS A 117 22.02 24.70 -14.71
C LYS A 117 21.81 23.77 -15.90
N ILE A 118 21.00 22.74 -15.70
CA ILE A 118 20.66 21.77 -16.75
C ILE A 118 19.17 21.76 -17.02
N ASP A 119 18.83 21.27 -18.20
CA ASP A 119 17.46 20.96 -18.57
C ASP A 119 17.15 19.54 -18.08
N ILE A 120 16.63 19.44 -16.86
CA ILE A 120 16.00 18.20 -16.39
C ILE A 120 14.60 18.21 -16.98
N ASP A 121 14.21 17.14 -17.70
CA ASP A 121 12.81 16.94 -18.07
C ASP A 121 11.96 17.10 -16.82
N ASN A 122 11.21 18.19 -16.74
CA ASN A 122 10.51 18.56 -15.52
C ASN A 122 9.24 17.73 -15.30
N LYS A 123 8.81 16.90 -16.26
CA LYS A 123 7.60 16.05 -16.15
C LYS A 123 6.38 16.78 -15.56
N GLU A 124 6.23 18.05 -15.94
CA GLU A 124 5.16 18.98 -15.47
C GLU A 124 5.14 19.31 -13.96
N TYR A 125 6.21 19.02 -13.21
CA TYR A 125 6.32 19.40 -11.80
C TYR A 125 6.32 20.93 -11.60
N GLN A 126 5.84 21.36 -10.43
CA GLN A 126 5.85 22.78 -10.07
C GLN A 126 7.28 23.28 -9.82
N ASP A 127 8.11 22.47 -9.17
CA ASP A 127 9.50 22.81 -8.87
C ASP A 127 10.39 22.43 -10.04
N LYS A 128 11.28 23.34 -10.44
CA LYS A 128 12.22 23.09 -11.54
C LYS A 128 13.27 22.01 -11.22
N TYR A 129 13.67 21.89 -9.96
CA TYR A 129 14.70 20.94 -9.52
C TYR A 129 14.24 20.20 -8.27
N PRO A 130 14.66 18.93 -8.09
CA PRO A 130 14.29 18.17 -6.92
C PRO A 130 15.01 18.71 -5.68
N PHE A 131 14.24 19.25 -4.73
CA PHE A 131 14.76 20.04 -3.60
C PHE A 131 15.82 19.33 -2.74
N TYR A 132 15.74 18.01 -2.59
CA TYR A 132 16.72 17.24 -1.82
C TYR A 132 18.11 17.25 -2.49
N HIS A 133 18.15 16.97 -3.80
CA HIS A 133 19.40 16.92 -4.55
C HIS A 133 19.91 18.29 -4.97
N PHE A 134 19.02 19.27 -5.09
CA PHE A 134 19.34 20.65 -5.43
C PHE A 134 18.74 21.61 -4.38
N PRO A 135 19.34 21.67 -3.17
CA PRO A 135 18.90 22.62 -2.15
C PRO A 135 19.03 24.06 -2.66
N GLU A 136 17.96 24.85 -2.56
CA GLU A 136 17.88 26.19 -3.16
C GLU A 136 19.04 27.11 -2.76
N GLN A 137 19.52 26.98 -1.53
CA GLN A 137 20.60 27.80 -0.99
C GLN A 137 22.01 27.39 -1.43
N GLU A 138 22.19 26.18 -1.97
CA GLU A 138 23.52 25.62 -2.28
C GLU A 138 23.68 25.22 -3.75
N ALA A 139 22.59 24.88 -4.44
CA ALA A 139 22.62 24.38 -5.81
C ALA A 139 23.30 25.35 -6.78
N PHE A 140 24.18 24.81 -7.63
CA PHE A 140 24.94 25.54 -8.65
C PHE A 140 25.92 26.60 -8.12
N LYS A 141 26.15 26.68 -6.79
CA LYS A 141 27.12 27.61 -6.20
C LYS A 141 28.54 27.05 -6.18
N GLY A 142 28.68 25.73 -6.20
CA GLY A 142 29.95 25.04 -5.95
C GLY A 142 30.14 24.74 -4.46
N LEU A 143 30.94 23.72 -4.16
CA LEU A 143 31.26 23.33 -2.79
C LEU A 143 32.50 24.08 -2.31
N THR A 144 32.33 24.97 -1.34
CA THR A 144 33.43 25.74 -0.76
C THR A 144 34.16 24.95 0.32
N LEU A 145 35.49 24.87 0.22
CA LEU A 145 36.41 24.19 1.13
C LEU A 145 37.41 25.22 1.69
N SER A 146 37.38 25.43 3.00
CA SER A 146 38.11 26.54 3.63
C SER A 146 39.49 26.17 4.17
N LYS A 147 39.71 24.91 4.56
CA LYS A 147 41.00 24.42 5.06
C LYS A 147 41.88 23.98 3.90
N LEU A 148 43.14 24.43 3.88
CA LEU A 148 44.17 24.02 2.92
C LEU A 148 45.30 23.25 3.63
N ASN A 149 46.26 22.74 2.87
CA ASN A 149 47.29 21.79 3.30
C ASN A 149 46.68 20.54 3.95
N THR A 150 45.62 20.04 3.33
CA THR A 150 44.82 18.95 3.87
C THR A 150 44.26 18.09 2.76
N VAL A 151 43.83 16.91 3.16
CA VAL A 151 43.10 15.99 2.31
C VAL A 151 41.62 16.08 2.66
N TYR A 152 40.77 16.30 1.67
CA TYR A 152 39.32 16.18 1.79
C TYR A 152 38.84 14.84 1.26
N VAL A 153 37.82 14.30 1.92
CA VAL A 153 36.96 13.24 1.38
C VAL A 153 35.56 13.81 1.25
N ILE A 154 35.10 13.95 0.02
CA ILE A 154 33.75 14.40 -0.31
C ILE A 154 32.92 13.17 -0.68
N GLU A 155 31.99 12.82 0.21
CA GLU A 155 30.98 11.80 -0.07
C GLU A 155 29.80 12.44 -0.80
N ILE A 156 29.46 11.89 -1.97
CA ILE A 156 28.40 12.40 -2.84
C ILE A 156 27.21 11.45 -2.79
N CYS A 157 26.03 11.99 -2.45
CA CYS A 157 24.77 11.27 -2.51
C CYS A 157 24.44 10.86 -3.97
N PRO A 158 24.09 9.58 -4.23
CA PRO A 158 23.55 9.13 -5.51
C PRO A 158 22.31 9.90 -5.94
N PHE A 159 22.17 10.14 -7.24
CA PHE A 159 21.04 10.90 -7.80
C PHE A 159 19.84 9.99 -8.06
N ARG A 160 19.07 9.75 -7.00
CA ARG A 160 18.00 8.74 -6.95
C ARG A 160 16.74 9.27 -6.29
N VAL A 161 15.64 8.53 -6.41
CA VAL A 161 14.34 8.84 -5.77
C VAL A 161 13.67 7.57 -5.28
N TRP A 162 12.64 7.71 -4.44
CA TRP A 162 11.80 6.60 -4.04
C TRP A 162 10.74 6.26 -5.10
N SER A 163 10.53 4.97 -5.34
CA SER A 163 9.41 4.41 -6.10
C SER A 163 8.73 3.30 -5.30
N LEU A 164 7.40 3.16 -5.40
CA LEU A 164 6.68 2.12 -4.66
C LEU A 164 7.04 0.74 -5.19
N ILE A 165 7.26 -0.20 -4.28
CA ILE A 165 7.38 -1.61 -4.64
C ILE A 165 5.96 -2.16 -4.90
N LEU A 166 5.72 -2.64 -6.12
CA LEU A 166 4.46 -3.26 -6.56
C LEU A 166 4.75 -4.43 -7.51
N HIS A 167 4.24 -5.61 -7.19
CA HIS A 167 4.46 -6.83 -7.96
C HIS A 167 3.29 -7.08 -8.91
N HIS A 168 3.52 -7.02 -10.22
CA HIS A 168 2.48 -7.32 -11.21
C HIS A 168 2.35 -8.85 -11.43
N THR A 169 1.80 -9.54 -10.43
CA THR A 169 1.66 -11.00 -10.39
C THR A 169 0.20 -11.41 -10.13
N GLU A 170 -0.16 -12.62 -10.56
CA GLU A 170 -1.46 -13.23 -10.21
C GLU A 170 -1.50 -13.66 -8.74
N GLN A 171 -0.35 -13.97 -8.15
CA GLN A 171 -0.25 -14.41 -6.75
C GLN A 171 -0.53 -13.26 -5.77
N TYR A 172 -1.01 -13.60 -4.58
CA TYR A 172 -1.29 -12.60 -3.56
C TYR A 172 0.02 -12.01 -3.02
N SER A 173 0.13 -10.68 -3.05
CA SER A 173 1.29 -9.93 -2.56
C SER A 173 0.87 -9.08 -1.37
N MET A 174 1.43 -9.37 -0.19
CA MET A 174 1.17 -8.57 1.01
C MET A 174 1.68 -7.12 0.83
N ILE A 175 2.74 -6.94 0.03
CA ILE A 175 3.28 -5.61 -0.29
C ILE A 175 2.31 -4.81 -1.13
N ASN A 176 1.67 -5.44 -2.12
CA ASN A 176 0.65 -4.78 -2.93
C ASN A 176 -0.56 -4.43 -2.06
N ALA A 177 -1.02 -5.37 -1.22
CA ALA A 177 -2.12 -5.13 -0.30
C ALA A 177 -1.84 -3.96 0.66
N TYR A 178 -0.61 -3.82 1.12
CA TYR A 178 -0.23 -2.70 1.97
C TYR A 178 -0.10 -1.40 1.18
N ASN A 179 0.75 -1.32 0.15
CA ASN A 179 1.00 -0.09 -0.60
C ASN A 179 -0.26 0.42 -1.35
N LEU A 180 -1.02 -0.44 -2.01
CA LEU A 180 -2.28 -0.03 -2.66
C LEU A 180 -3.35 0.32 -1.62
N GLY A 181 -3.25 -0.24 -0.41
CA GLY A 181 -4.04 0.18 0.74
C GLY A 181 -3.69 1.60 1.17
N LEU A 182 -2.40 1.94 1.26
CA LEU A 182 -1.95 3.30 1.55
C LEU A 182 -2.50 4.31 0.54
N LEU A 183 -2.46 3.98 -0.76
CA LEU A 183 -3.01 4.85 -1.81
C LEU A 183 -4.54 4.98 -1.72
N SER A 184 -5.24 3.91 -1.33
CA SER A 184 -6.69 3.93 -1.10
C SER A 184 -7.10 4.76 0.11
N GLN A 185 -6.19 4.99 1.07
CA GLN A 185 -6.37 5.97 2.15
C GLN A 185 -5.95 7.39 1.71
N LEU A 186 -4.82 7.51 1.02
CA LEU A 186 -4.20 8.79 0.65
C LEU A 186 -5.17 9.68 -0.14
N ILE A 187 -5.94 9.07 -1.05
CA ILE A 187 -6.88 9.77 -1.92
C ILE A 187 -8.02 10.50 -1.18
N TYR A 188 -8.32 10.14 0.07
CA TYR A 188 -9.38 10.80 0.84
C TYR A 188 -9.02 12.23 1.29
N ASN A 189 -7.76 12.63 1.19
CA ASN A 189 -7.32 13.99 1.49
C ASN A 189 -7.44 14.88 0.25
N ASN A 190 -7.77 16.15 0.46
CA ASN A 190 -7.77 17.14 -0.62
C ASN A 190 -6.36 17.30 -1.18
N ASP A 191 -6.26 17.42 -2.50
CA ASP A 191 -4.96 17.48 -3.14
C ASP A 191 -4.31 18.86 -3.02
N ASN A 192 -3.09 18.90 -2.47
CA ASN A 192 -2.33 20.13 -2.25
C ASN A 192 -0.85 19.80 -2.05
N LEU A 193 0.04 20.35 -2.89
CA LEU A 193 1.48 20.10 -2.83
C LEU A 193 2.12 20.36 -1.46
N TYR A 194 1.55 21.25 -0.65
CA TYR A 194 2.08 21.63 0.67
C TYR A 194 1.44 20.87 1.83
N ASP A 195 0.34 20.14 1.62
CA ASP A 195 -0.25 19.30 2.66
C ASP A 195 0.47 17.94 2.70
N PRO A 196 1.14 17.58 3.81
CA PRO A 196 1.83 16.29 3.95
C PRO A 196 0.96 15.03 3.79
N ASN A 197 -0.36 15.17 3.71
CA ASN A 197 -1.31 14.07 3.58
C ASN A 197 -1.91 13.98 2.17
N SER A 198 -1.53 14.86 1.24
CA SER A 198 -2.07 14.86 -0.12
C SER A 198 -1.34 13.91 -1.05
N VAL A 199 -1.99 13.58 -2.17
CA VAL A 199 -1.42 12.78 -3.25
C VAL A 199 -0.18 13.47 -3.84
N ARG A 200 -0.30 14.75 -4.21
CA ARG A 200 0.84 15.48 -4.80
C ARG A 200 1.99 15.65 -3.83
N ASN A 201 1.75 15.89 -2.54
CA ASN A 201 2.87 15.94 -1.60
C ASN A 201 3.58 14.59 -1.48
N PHE A 202 2.84 13.49 -1.39
CA PHE A 202 3.42 12.15 -1.29
C PHE A 202 4.36 11.85 -2.47
N PHE A 203 3.91 12.06 -3.70
CA PHE A 203 4.69 11.73 -4.90
C PHE A 203 5.69 12.81 -5.30
N GLU A 204 5.36 14.09 -5.18
CA GLU A 204 6.20 15.20 -5.67
C GLU A 204 7.16 15.75 -4.59
N ARG A 205 6.94 15.42 -3.31
CA ARG A 205 7.80 15.86 -2.20
C ARG A 205 8.43 14.67 -1.48
N GLN A 206 7.62 13.79 -0.92
CA GLN A 206 8.14 12.73 -0.05
C GLN A 206 8.95 11.70 -0.84
N CYS A 207 8.51 11.31 -2.03
CA CYS A 207 9.29 10.40 -2.88
C CYS A 207 10.62 10.99 -3.38
N PHE A 208 10.78 12.32 -3.30
CA PHE A 208 11.99 13.03 -3.70
C PHE A 208 12.95 13.28 -2.52
N ASP A 209 12.52 13.02 -1.28
CA ASP A 209 13.31 13.22 -0.06
C ASP A 209 14.02 11.92 0.34
N LEU A 210 15.29 11.76 -0.01
CA LEU A 210 16.07 10.58 0.41
C LEU A 210 16.55 10.66 1.87
N SER A 211 16.17 11.68 2.65
CA SER A 211 16.44 11.69 4.11
C SER A 211 15.49 10.78 4.89
N ARG A 212 14.31 10.48 4.33
CA ARG A 212 13.24 9.74 5.01
C ARG A 212 12.42 8.92 4.01
N TYR A 213 11.59 8.02 4.53
CA TYR A 213 10.65 7.26 3.71
C TYR A 213 9.34 8.03 3.53
N PRO A 214 8.65 7.90 2.39
CA PRO A 214 7.31 8.42 2.23
C PRO A 214 6.35 7.77 3.22
N VAL A 215 5.47 8.56 3.82
CA VAL A 215 4.53 8.08 4.84
C VAL A 215 3.11 8.57 4.53
N VAL A 216 2.12 7.71 4.76
CA VAL A 216 0.70 8.09 4.80
C VAL A 216 0.26 8.19 6.25
N ARG A 217 -0.48 9.24 6.61
CA ARG A 217 -0.88 9.49 8.00
C ARG A 217 -2.37 9.32 8.20
N GLU A 218 -2.77 8.78 9.34
CA GLU A 218 -4.14 8.80 9.82
C GLU A 218 -4.23 9.63 11.10
N LYS A 219 -4.72 10.87 10.94
CA LYS A 219 -4.77 11.87 12.01
C LYS A 219 -5.56 11.40 13.23
N ASN A 220 -6.60 10.61 12.99
CA ASN A 220 -7.53 10.25 14.06
C ASN A 220 -6.98 9.26 15.09
N ILE A 221 -6.11 8.35 14.65
CA ILE A 221 -5.41 7.41 15.54
C ILE A 221 -3.94 7.78 15.72
N LYS A 222 -3.52 8.94 15.19
CA LYS A 222 -2.15 9.46 15.23
C LYS A 222 -1.13 8.42 14.73
N ALA A 223 -1.50 7.70 13.67
CA ALA A 223 -0.67 6.68 13.06
C ALA A 223 0.05 7.25 11.83
N GLU A 224 1.30 6.85 11.65
CA GLU A 224 2.06 7.04 10.42
C GLU A 224 2.36 5.67 9.82
N TYR A 225 2.13 5.52 8.53
CA TYR A 225 2.32 4.29 7.78
C TYR A 225 3.40 4.51 6.72
N PRO A 226 4.65 4.09 6.97
CA PRO A 226 5.72 4.17 5.98
C PRO A 226 5.38 3.31 4.77
N ALA A 227 5.53 3.86 3.58
CA ALA A 227 5.37 3.13 2.33
C ALA A 227 6.56 2.19 2.09
N ILE A 228 6.29 1.05 1.46
CA ILE A 228 7.35 0.12 1.04
C ILE A 228 7.85 0.58 -0.33
N VAL A 229 9.02 1.21 -0.34
CA VAL A 229 9.62 1.81 -1.53
C VAL A 229 10.98 1.20 -1.83
N ILE A 230 11.46 1.39 -3.05
CA ILE A 230 12.82 1.11 -3.50
C ILE A 230 13.41 2.38 -4.13
N ASP A 231 14.72 2.57 -4.02
CA ASP A 231 15.39 3.66 -4.72
C ASP A 231 15.59 3.33 -6.21
N VAL A 232 15.18 4.24 -7.09
CA VAL A 232 15.38 4.15 -8.55
C VAL A 232 16.21 5.34 -9.04
N PRO A 233 16.91 5.22 -10.19
CA PRO A 233 17.52 6.37 -10.85
C PRO A 233 16.52 7.52 -11.01
N PHE A 234 16.99 8.76 -10.92
CA PHE A 234 16.11 9.93 -10.96
C PHE A 234 15.27 10.05 -12.24
N ASP A 235 15.74 9.55 -13.38
CA ASP A 235 14.99 9.56 -14.63
C ASP A 235 13.86 8.51 -14.67
N GLU A 236 13.91 7.50 -13.80
CA GLU A 236 12.87 6.49 -13.58
C GLU A 236 11.82 6.90 -12.54
N ARG A 237 11.91 8.12 -12.01
CA ARG A 237 10.92 8.68 -11.10
C ARG A 237 9.52 8.72 -11.70
N TYR A 238 8.51 8.79 -10.82
CA TYR A 238 7.14 9.08 -11.24
C TYR A 238 7.04 10.40 -12.02
N ASP A 239 5.96 10.57 -12.76
CA ASP A 239 5.58 11.85 -13.35
C ASP A 239 4.75 12.64 -12.32
N LYS A 240 4.29 13.84 -12.69
CA LYS A 240 3.34 14.60 -11.89
C LYS A 240 2.09 13.77 -11.59
N ALA A 241 1.66 13.75 -10.33
CA ALA A 241 0.40 13.11 -9.96
C ALA A 241 -0.78 13.94 -10.48
N ILE A 242 -1.74 13.28 -11.12
CA ILE A 242 -2.94 13.94 -11.64
C ILE A 242 -4.12 13.55 -10.76
N PHE A 243 -4.66 14.53 -10.03
CA PHE A 243 -5.86 14.39 -9.21
C PHE A 243 -7.05 14.97 -9.97
N LEU A 244 -8.15 14.21 -10.02
CA LEU A 244 -9.38 14.55 -10.75
C LEU A 244 -10.54 14.57 -9.75
N ASP A 245 -11.30 15.66 -9.76
CA ASP A 245 -12.36 15.92 -8.79
C ASP A 245 -13.58 16.57 -9.44
N THR A 246 -14.68 15.84 -9.56
CA THR A 246 -15.92 16.40 -10.15
C THR A 246 -16.59 17.43 -9.24
N GLU A 247 -16.24 17.46 -7.96
CA GLU A 247 -16.78 18.40 -6.97
C GLU A 247 -15.98 19.72 -6.93
N ASP A 248 -14.85 19.82 -7.65
CA ASP A 248 -14.02 21.02 -7.65
C ASP A 248 -14.76 22.21 -8.29
N LYS A 249 -15.33 23.06 -7.44
CA LYS A 249 -16.02 24.30 -7.83
C LYS A 249 -15.09 25.34 -8.43
N VAL A 250 -13.80 25.30 -8.14
CA VAL A 250 -12.81 26.18 -8.78
C VAL A 250 -12.61 25.75 -10.22
N GLN A 251 -12.48 24.44 -10.48
CA GLN A 251 -12.30 23.90 -11.82
C GLN A 251 -13.59 23.92 -12.65
N HIS A 252 -14.74 23.63 -12.04
CA HIS A 252 -15.99 23.36 -12.76
C HIS A 252 -17.11 24.39 -12.53
N GLY A 253 -16.94 25.35 -11.61
CA GLY A 253 -17.94 26.39 -11.35
C GLY A 253 -19.31 25.80 -10.97
N SER A 254 -20.37 26.30 -11.60
CA SER A 254 -21.74 25.81 -11.39
C SER A 254 -22.01 24.42 -11.97
N TYR A 255 -21.08 23.88 -12.76
CA TYR A 255 -21.19 22.53 -13.30
C TYR A 255 -20.62 21.47 -12.36
N ALA A 256 -19.94 21.85 -11.26
CA ALA A 256 -19.47 20.89 -10.26
C ALA A 256 -20.63 20.05 -9.74
N GLU A 257 -20.50 18.72 -9.84
CA GLU A 257 -21.59 17.78 -9.56
C GLU A 257 -21.01 16.46 -9.03
N GLY A 258 -21.74 15.84 -8.11
CA GLY A 258 -21.35 14.58 -7.47
C GLY A 258 -20.07 14.70 -6.64
N SER A 259 -19.56 13.55 -6.21
CA SER A 259 -18.32 13.43 -5.42
C SER A 259 -17.44 12.32 -5.98
N THR A 260 -17.21 12.35 -7.30
CA THR A 260 -16.37 11.36 -7.99
C THR A 260 -14.95 11.87 -8.06
N GLN A 261 -14.04 11.17 -7.39
CA GLN A 261 -12.64 11.54 -7.28
C GLN A 261 -11.73 10.36 -7.58
N LEU A 262 -10.68 10.61 -8.35
CA LEU A 262 -9.61 9.66 -8.63
C LEU A 262 -8.27 10.38 -8.76
N PHE A 263 -7.17 9.66 -8.57
CA PHE A 263 -5.88 10.12 -9.07
C PHE A 263 -5.22 9.03 -9.89
N TYR A 264 -4.32 9.44 -10.77
CA TYR A 264 -3.40 8.54 -11.44
C TYR A 264 -1.97 9.07 -11.44
N ILE A 265 -1.02 8.13 -11.53
CA ILE A 265 0.41 8.41 -11.60
C ILE A 265 1.13 7.31 -12.37
N GLN A 266 2.20 7.65 -13.06
CA GLN A 266 3.02 6.70 -13.81
C GLN A 266 4.50 6.97 -13.61
N ASN A 267 5.34 5.95 -13.81
CA ASN A 267 6.76 6.11 -14.11
C ASN A 267 7.09 5.29 -15.38
N LYS A 268 8.35 4.91 -15.60
CA LYS A 268 8.70 4.09 -16.78
C LYS A 268 8.11 2.67 -16.74
N GLU A 269 7.80 2.13 -15.57
CA GLU A 269 7.38 0.73 -15.42
C GLU A 269 5.91 0.54 -14.99
N GLN A 270 5.43 1.42 -14.11
CA GLN A 270 4.18 1.30 -13.38
C GLN A 270 3.22 2.39 -13.81
N PHE A 271 1.94 2.05 -13.91
CA PHE A 271 0.85 2.98 -14.02
C PHE A 271 -0.21 2.64 -12.96
N ILE A 272 -0.52 3.60 -12.10
CA ILE A 272 -1.33 3.40 -10.90
C ILE A 272 -2.54 4.33 -10.97
N ILE A 273 -3.73 3.77 -10.70
CA ILE A 273 -4.98 4.52 -10.60
C ILE A 273 -5.63 4.21 -9.25
N ALA A 274 -5.96 5.22 -8.47
CA ALA A 274 -6.70 5.07 -7.22
C ALA A 274 -8.03 5.82 -7.30
N TRP A 275 -9.10 5.19 -6.82
CA TRP A 275 -10.44 5.76 -6.76
C TRP A 275 -10.87 6.01 -5.31
N ARG A 276 -11.46 7.18 -5.06
CA ARG A 276 -11.98 7.55 -3.74
C ARG A 276 -13.40 7.02 -3.57
N GLY A 277 -13.75 6.65 -2.34
CA GLY A 277 -15.14 6.40 -1.95
C GLY A 277 -15.81 7.64 -1.33
N SER A 278 -17.07 7.50 -0.91
CA SER A 278 -17.75 8.55 -0.15
C SER A 278 -17.11 8.72 1.25
N GLN A 279 -17.05 9.95 1.77
CA GLN A 279 -16.55 10.24 3.12
C GLN A 279 -17.58 9.88 4.22
N GLU A 280 -18.87 9.84 3.88
CA GLU A 280 -19.97 9.63 4.83
C GLU A 280 -20.48 8.20 4.72
N GLY A 281 -19.73 7.26 5.30
CA GLY A 281 -19.90 5.80 5.18
C GLY A 281 -21.26 5.19 5.59
N THR A 282 -22.20 5.97 6.11
CA THR A 282 -23.56 5.54 6.50
C THR A 282 -24.62 6.05 5.54
N ASP A 283 -24.57 7.34 5.19
CA ASP A 283 -25.62 8.01 4.42
C ASP A 283 -25.74 7.41 3.01
N TRP A 284 -24.62 6.95 2.44
CA TRP A 284 -24.62 6.32 1.12
C TRP A 284 -25.26 4.91 1.09
N VAL A 285 -25.27 4.15 2.20
CA VAL A 285 -25.92 2.82 2.25
C VAL A 285 -27.44 2.98 2.27
N ASP A 286 -27.92 3.99 2.99
CA ASP A 286 -29.34 4.31 3.12
C ASP A 286 -29.89 5.03 1.87
N ASP A 287 -29.07 5.87 1.21
CA ASP A 287 -29.45 6.60 -0.01
C ASP A 287 -29.44 5.75 -1.30
N PHE A 288 -28.88 4.53 -1.26
CA PHE A 288 -28.72 3.73 -2.46
C PHE A 288 -30.01 3.03 -2.89
N THR A 289 -30.63 3.53 -3.95
CA THR A 289 -31.59 2.72 -4.71
C THR A 289 -30.83 1.56 -5.37
N TYR A 290 -31.11 0.31 -4.96
CA TYR A 290 -30.54 -0.95 -5.51
C TYR A 290 -31.03 -1.25 -6.94
N ARG A 291 -30.93 -0.27 -7.83
CA ARG A 291 -31.38 -0.36 -9.22
C ARG A 291 -30.24 -0.83 -10.10
N SER A 292 -30.54 -1.79 -10.97
CA SER A 292 -29.63 -2.20 -12.04
C SER A 292 -29.88 -1.42 -13.33
N LYS A 293 -28.85 -1.34 -14.17
CA LYS A 293 -28.91 -0.91 -15.57
C LYS A 293 -28.29 -2.00 -16.45
N ASP A 294 -28.79 -2.13 -17.67
CA ASP A 294 -28.18 -3.02 -18.67
C ASP A 294 -26.86 -2.43 -19.17
N ILE A 295 -25.80 -3.24 -19.13
CA ILE A 295 -24.44 -2.80 -19.49
C ILE A 295 -24.36 -2.50 -20.99
N LYS A 296 -24.99 -3.33 -21.83
CA LYS A 296 -24.93 -3.20 -23.28
C LYS A 296 -25.45 -1.84 -23.79
N THR A 297 -26.42 -1.25 -23.09
CA THR A 297 -27.04 0.03 -23.46
C THR A 297 -26.39 1.22 -22.77
N HIS A 298 -25.90 1.06 -21.54
CA HIS A 298 -25.42 2.18 -20.71
C HIS A 298 -23.90 2.22 -20.47
N ALA A 299 -23.17 1.16 -20.84
CA ALA A 299 -21.74 1.01 -20.61
C ALA A 299 -21.09 0.08 -21.67
N SER A 300 -21.38 0.33 -22.95
CA SER A 300 -20.92 -0.49 -24.08
C SER A 300 -19.38 -0.66 -24.15
N GLU A 301 -18.62 0.26 -23.55
CA GLU A 301 -17.17 0.19 -23.41
C GLU A 301 -16.67 -1.03 -22.63
N PHE A 302 -17.49 -1.62 -21.76
CA PHE A 302 -17.12 -2.83 -21.01
C PHE A 302 -17.16 -4.08 -21.89
N LYS A 303 -17.81 -4.02 -23.06
CA LYS A 303 -17.89 -5.11 -24.05
C LYS A 303 -18.43 -6.43 -23.49
N ILE A 304 -19.33 -6.33 -22.51
CA ILE A 304 -20.04 -7.47 -21.89
C ILE A 304 -21.54 -7.20 -21.88
N ASP A 305 -22.34 -8.26 -21.81
CA ASP A 305 -23.77 -8.18 -21.52
C ASP A 305 -24.06 -8.44 -20.03
N GLY A 306 -25.28 -8.18 -19.59
CA GLY A 306 -25.71 -8.32 -18.19
C GLY A 306 -25.95 -6.96 -17.51
N LYS A 307 -26.00 -6.97 -16.18
CA LYS A 307 -26.42 -5.81 -15.40
C LYS A 307 -25.34 -5.30 -14.44
N ILE A 308 -25.37 -3.99 -14.25
CA ILE A 308 -24.48 -3.25 -13.34
C ILE A 308 -25.32 -2.37 -12.42
N HIS A 309 -24.81 -2.10 -11.22
CA HIS A 309 -25.42 -1.14 -10.31
C HIS A 309 -25.50 0.27 -10.92
N LYS A 310 -26.70 0.86 -10.96
CA LYS A 310 -26.97 2.18 -11.55
C LYS A 310 -26.12 3.28 -10.92
N GLY A 311 -26.14 3.41 -9.59
CA GLY A 311 -25.43 4.48 -8.89
C GLY A 311 -23.91 4.48 -9.14
N PHE A 312 -23.26 3.32 -9.02
CA PHE A 312 -21.83 3.19 -9.29
C PHE A 312 -21.50 3.41 -10.77
N LEU A 313 -22.36 2.95 -11.69
CA LEU A 313 -22.19 3.27 -13.11
C LEU A 313 -22.32 4.77 -13.37
N ASP A 314 -23.34 5.42 -12.82
CA ASP A 314 -23.60 6.85 -12.99
C ASP A 314 -22.39 7.67 -12.47
N ALA A 315 -21.82 7.32 -11.32
CA ALA A 315 -20.61 7.94 -10.77
C ALA A 315 -19.37 7.71 -11.66
N TYR A 316 -19.17 6.48 -12.15
CA TYR A 316 -18.07 6.18 -13.09
C TYR A 316 -18.19 7.01 -14.38
N GLN A 317 -19.39 7.08 -14.96
CA GLN A 317 -19.66 7.85 -16.17
C GLN A 317 -19.56 9.35 -15.94
N LEU A 318 -19.86 9.85 -14.73
CA LEU A 318 -19.68 11.25 -14.37
C LEU A 318 -18.21 11.66 -14.47
N GLY A 319 -17.29 10.85 -13.93
CA GLY A 319 -15.85 11.06 -14.08
C GLY A 319 -15.43 11.11 -15.55
N LYS A 320 -15.95 10.19 -16.38
CA LYS A 320 -15.68 10.17 -17.83
C LYS A 320 -16.22 11.40 -18.56
N LYS A 321 -17.39 11.89 -18.17
CA LYS A 321 -18.03 13.09 -18.73
C LYS A 321 -17.21 14.34 -18.42
N PHE A 322 -16.69 14.47 -17.20
CA PHE A 322 -15.90 15.64 -16.78
C PHE A 322 -14.48 15.61 -17.34
N PHE A 323 -13.88 14.42 -17.45
CA PHE A 323 -12.46 14.27 -17.80
C PHE A 323 -12.22 13.34 -19.02
N PRO A 324 -12.92 13.54 -20.16
CA PRO A 324 -12.87 12.60 -21.28
C PRO A 324 -11.46 12.41 -21.86
N GLU A 325 -10.70 13.50 -21.95
CA GLU A 325 -9.31 13.47 -22.43
C GLU A 325 -8.40 12.67 -21.49
N ARG A 326 -8.58 12.84 -20.17
CA ARG A 326 -7.82 12.11 -19.16
C ARG A 326 -8.13 10.61 -19.18
N PHE A 327 -9.38 10.21 -19.39
CA PHE A 327 -9.71 8.78 -19.58
C PHE A 327 -9.09 8.19 -20.85
N SER A 328 -9.04 8.97 -21.94
CA SER A 328 -8.33 8.56 -23.15
C SER A 328 -6.83 8.37 -22.90
N GLU A 329 -6.23 9.29 -22.16
CA GLU A 329 -4.83 9.24 -21.74
C GLU A 329 -4.53 8.02 -20.85
N MET A 330 -5.32 7.79 -19.80
CA MET A 330 -5.19 6.61 -18.93
C MET A 330 -5.31 5.29 -19.72
N LYS A 331 -6.20 5.25 -20.71
CA LYS A 331 -6.34 4.08 -21.61
C LYS A 331 -5.12 3.85 -22.50
N LYS A 332 -4.41 4.91 -22.90
CA LYS A 332 -3.14 4.80 -23.63
C LYS A 332 -2.02 4.32 -22.69
N MET A 333 -1.85 4.99 -21.55
CA MET A 333 -0.80 4.69 -20.56
C MET A 333 -0.88 3.26 -20.04
N SER A 334 -2.09 2.74 -19.83
CA SER A 334 -2.31 1.36 -19.38
C SER A 334 -1.87 0.28 -20.37
N ARG A 335 -1.63 0.60 -21.65
CA ARG A 335 -1.09 -0.37 -22.62
C ARG A 335 0.43 -0.49 -22.58
N GLU A 336 1.09 0.53 -22.04
CA GLU A 336 2.55 0.69 -22.12
C GLU A 336 3.25 0.22 -20.83
N ARG A 337 2.50 0.05 -19.73
CA ARG A 337 3.03 -0.14 -18.37
C ARG A 337 2.24 -1.20 -17.61
N LYS A 338 2.83 -1.70 -16.51
CA LYS A 338 2.14 -2.56 -15.54
C LYS A 338 1.03 -1.74 -14.87
N LEU A 339 -0.22 -2.15 -15.05
CA LEU A 339 -1.40 -1.42 -14.59
C LEU A 339 -1.84 -1.90 -13.20
N PHE A 340 -1.85 -1.00 -12.23
CA PHE A 340 -2.38 -1.22 -10.89
C PHE A 340 -3.59 -0.33 -10.67
N ILE A 341 -4.67 -0.89 -10.15
CA ILE A 341 -5.86 -0.13 -9.80
C ILE A 341 -6.23 -0.45 -8.35
N CYS A 342 -6.59 0.56 -7.58
CA CYS A 342 -7.09 0.37 -6.23
C CYS A 342 -8.25 1.30 -5.86
N GLY A 343 -8.97 0.93 -4.80
CA GLY A 343 -10.03 1.75 -4.28
C GLY A 343 -10.62 1.18 -3.01
N HIS A 344 -11.13 2.07 -2.16
CA HIS A 344 -11.79 1.72 -0.91
C HIS A 344 -13.28 2.11 -0.97
N SER A 345 -14.14 1.36 -0.30
CA SER A 345 -15.59 1.64 -0.25
C SER A 345 -16.20 1.72 -1.66
N LEU A 346 -17.05 2.72 -1.92
CA LEU A 346 -17.57 3.07 -3.25
C LEU A 346 -16.46 3.19 -4.30
N GLY A 347 -15.28 3.71 -3.92
CA GLY A 347 -14.11 3.79 -4.80
C GLY A 347 -13.63 2.41 -5.26
N GLY A 348 -13.81 1.37 -4.47
CA GLY A 348 -13.53 -0.02 -4.87
C GLY A 348 -14.46 -0.50 -6.00
N ALA A 349 -15.72 -0.07 -6.00
CA ALA A 349 -16.65 -0.36 -7.09
C ALA A 349 -16.27 0.39 -8.38
N LEU A 350 -15.91 1.67 -8.27
CA LEU A 350 -15.43 2.46 -9.42
C LEU A 350 -14.11 1.91 -9.98
N ALA A 351 -13.21 1.46 -9.11
CA ALA A 351 -11.98 0.78 -9.47
C ALA A 351 -12.25 -0.51 -10.26
N LEU A 352 -13.24 -1.31 -9.85
CA LEU A 352 -13.66 -2.51 -10.58
C LEU A 352 -14.30 -2.18 -11.95
N ALA A 353 -15.09 -1.11 -12.04
CA ALA A 353 -15.63 -0.61 -13.32
C ALA A 353 -14.49 -0.20 -14.27
N HIS A 354 -13.51 0.56 -13.77
CA HIS A 354 -12.37 1.00 -14.56
C HIS A 354 -11.47 -0.19 -14.99
N ALA A 355 -11.22 -1.14 -14.08
CA ALA A 355 -10.48 -2.37 -14.40
C ALA A 355 -11.20 -3.21 -15.48
N THR A 356 -12.53 -3.20 -15.48
CA THR A 356 -13.34 -3.88 -16.50
C THR A 356 -13.15 -3.23 -17.88
N GLU A 357 -13.22 -1.90 -17.97
CA GLU A 357 -12.96 -1.17 -19.22
C GLU A 357 -11.54 -1.40 -19.75
N LEU A 358 -10.57 -1.52 -18.85
CA LEU A 358 -9.15 -1.71 -19.17
C LEU A 358 -8.71 -3.19 -19.13
N SER A 359 -9.65 -4.14 -19.07
CA SER A 359 -9.36 -5.56 -18.81
C SER A 359 -8.42 -6.22 -19.83
N VAL A 360 -8.41 -5.73 -21.07
CA VAL A 360 -7.47 -6.16 -22.13
C VAL A 360 -6.00 -5.96 -21.71
N ASN A 361 -5.74 -4.96 -20.87
CA ASN A 361 -4.41 -4.60 -20.37
C ASN A 361 -4.05 -5.36 -19.08
N LYS A 362 -4.87 -6.35 -18.66
CA LYS A 362 -4.65 -7.23 -17.49
C LYS A 362 -4.35 -6.46 -16.19
N PRO A 363 -5.24 -5.53 -15.77
CA PRO A 363 -5.05 -4.77 -14.54
C PRO A 363 -4.87 -5.68 -13.32
N LEU A 364 -4.00 -5.26 -12.40
CA LEU A 364 -3.96 -5.80 -11.05
C LEU A 364 -4.79 -4.93 -10.11
N LEU A 365 -5.95 -5.45 -9.68
CA LEU A 365 -6.93 -4.72 -8.87
C LEU A 365 -6.85 -5.12 -7.39
N TYR A 366 -6.75 -4.14 -6.50
CA TYR A 366 -6.85 -4.33 -5.06
C TYR A 366 -7.93 -3.41 -4.48
N THR A 367 -8.97 -4.00 -3.90
CA THR A 367 -10.06 -3.23 -3.29
C THR A 367 -10.19 -3.52 -1.80
N TYR A 368 -10.75 -2.55 -1.06
CA TYR A 368 -10.92 -2.63 0.40
C TYR A 368 -12.35 -2.22 0.75
N GLY A 369 -13.12 -3.11 1.37
CA GLY A 369 -14.51 -2.85 1.72
C GLY A 369 -15.38 -2.48 0.51
N ALA A 370 -15.15 -3.08 -0.65
CA ALA A 370 -15.88 -2.73 -1.87
C ALA A 370 -17.26 -3.41 -1.92
N PRO A 371 -18.33 -2.70 -2.34
CA PRO A 371 -19.64 -3.29 -2.58
C PRO A 371 -19.68 -4.12 -3.88
N ARG A 372 -20.72 -4.93 -4.04
CA ARG A 372 -20.98 -5.70 -5.28
C ARG A 372 -21.37 -4.75 -6.41
N LEU A 373 -20.75 -4.91 -7.58
CA LEU A 373 -20.98 -4.02 -8.73
C LEU A 373 -21.86 -4.65 -9.82
N PHE A 374 -21.58 -5.92 -10.13
CA PHE A 374 -22.12 -6.63 -11.29
C PHE A 374 -23.06 -7.74 -10.87
N THR A 375 -24.03 -8.03 -11.71
CA THR A 375 -24.82 -9.25 -11.58
C THR A 375 -24.08 -10.46 -12.14
N ILE A 376 -24.56 -11.65 -11.81
CA ILE A 376 -23.99 -12.93 -12.27
C ILE A 376 -23.84 -13.02 -13.79
N SER A 377 -24.78 -12.49 -14.59
CA SER A 377 -24.70 -12.52 -16.06
C SER A 377 -23.53 -11.71 -16.62
N ALA A 378 -23.24 -10.57 -15.98
CA ALA A 378 -22.09 -9.72 -16.32
C ALA A 378 -20.78 -10.36 -15.87
N LEU A 379 -20.71 -10.88 -14.64
CA LEU A 379 -19.49 -11.53 -14.13
C LEU A 379 -19.05 -12.73 -14.99
N LYS A 380 -19.99 -13.51 -15.52
CA LYS A 380 -19.69 -14.65 -16.40
C LYS A 380 -19.05 -14.26 -17.73
N GLN A 381 -19.19 -13.00 -18.14
CA GLN A 381 -18.64 -12.46 -19.39
C GLN A 381 -17.40 -11.60 -19.17
N LEU A 382 -17.06 -11.25 -17.92
CA LEU A 382 -15.89 -10.46 -17.63
C LEU A 382 -14.63 -11.16 -18.12
N GLN A 383 -13.80 -10.41 -18.84
CA GLN A 383 -12.45 -10.84 -19.14
C GLN A 383 -11.68 -11.06 -17.82
N LYS A 384 -10.95 -12.16 -17.73
CA LYS A 384 -10.20 -12.51 -16.53
C LYS A 384 -9.06 -11.52 -16.29
N PHE A 385 -9.04 -10.91 -15.12
CA PHE A 385 -7.91 -10.15 -14.57
C PHE A 385 -7.79 -10.38 -13.06
N THR A 386 -6.63 -10.12 -12.49
CA THR A 386 -6.36 -10.41 -11.08
C THR A 386 -7.01 -9.34 -10.20
N HIS A 387 -7.86 -9.78 -9.27
CA HIS A 387 -8.52 -8.91 -8.31
C HIS A 387 -8.47 -9.53 -6.92
N TYR A 388 -7.90 -8.82 -5.96
CA TYR A 388 -7.98 -9.15 -4.54
C TYR A 388 -8.89 -8.17 -3.81
N ARG A 389 -9.97 -8.67 -3.20
CA ARG A 389 -10.94 -7.86 -2.45
C ARG A 389 -10.77 -8.09 -0.95
N HIS A 390 -10.42 -7.05 -0.22
CA HIS A 390 -10.21 -7.10 1.22
C HIS A 390 -11.52 -6.79 1.95
N ILE A 391 -11.83 -7.60 2.96
CA ILE A 391 -13.05 -7.52 3.75
C ILE A 391 -12.65 -7.52 5.22
N ASN A 392 -13.04 -6.48 5.95
CA ASN A 392 -12.79 -6.40 7.37
C ASN A 392 -14.02 -6.84 8.17
N ASN A 393 -13.97 -8.03 8.76
CA ASN A 393 -14.92 -8.53 9.75
C ASN A 393 -16.40 -8.34 9.32
N ASN A 394 -17.14 -7.45 9.98
CA ASN A 394 -18.55 -7.15 9.72
C ASN A 394 -18.76 -5.88 8.91
N ASP A 395 -17.79 -5.50 8.09
CA ASP A 395 -17.95 -4.39 7.15
C ASP A 395 -19.19 -4.62 6.27
N ILE A 396 -20.23 -3.82 6.56
CA ILE A 396 -21.56 -3.91 5.94
C ILE A 396 -21.52 -3.56 4.46
N VAL A 397 -20.56 -2.73 4.05
CA VAL A 397 -20.42 -2.22 2.69
C VAL A 397 -20.10 -3.33 1.71
N SER A 398 -19.31 -4.30 2.15
CA SER A 398 -19.01 -5.50 1.39
C SER A 398 -20.23 -6.41 1.16
N ARG A 399 -21.39 -6.08 1.72
CA ARG A 399 -22.62 -6.91 1.64
C ARG A 399 -23.73 -6.25 0.84
N VAL A 400 -23.50 -5.07 0.27
CA VAL A 400 -24.48 -4.38 -0.57
C VAL A 400 -24.12 -4.44 -2.07
N PRO A 401 -25.10 -4.50 -2.99
CA PRO A 401 -26.53 -4.69 -2.73
C PRO A 401 -26.86 -5.99 -2.01
N PRO A 402 -27.86 -5.98 -1.11
CA PRO A 402 -28.24 -7.16 -0.33
C PRO A 402 -28.85 -8.20 -1.26
N GLU A 403 -28.41 -9.45 -1.13
CA GLU A 403 -28.95 -10.58 -1.89
C GLU A 403 -29.44 -11.63 -0.89
N ALA A 404 -30.38 -11.23 -0.04
CA ALA A 404 -30.78 -12.00 1.14
C ALA A 404 -31.12 -13.47 0.83
N SER A 405 -31.77 -13.75 -0.30
CA SER A 405 -32.10 -15.12 -0.70
C SER A 405 -30.86 -15.96 -1.03
N LEU A 406 -29.88 -15.37 -1.74
CA LEU A 406 -28.62 -16.02 -2.07
C LEU A 406 -27.73 -16.16 -0.82
N ASP A 407 -27.61 -15.08 -0.05
CA ASP A 407 -26.79 -15.01 1.15
C ASP A 407 -27.29 -16.01 2.21
N ASN A 408 -28.61 -16.14 2.41
CA ASN A 408 -29.21 -17.15 3.29
C ASN A 408 -28.96 -18.57 2.78
N TRP A 409 -29.06 -18.80 1.47
CA TRP A 409 -28.81 -20.11 0.89
C TRP A 409 -27.34 -20.54 1.03
N LEU A 410 -26.41 -19.64 0.71
CA LEU A 410 -24.97 -19.86 0.90
C LEU A 410 -24.64 -20.09 2.37
N PHE A 411 -25.26 -19.29 3.24
CA PHE A 411 -25.13 -19.41 4.68
C PHE A 411 -25.58 -20.80 5.18
N ASN A 412 -26.70 -21.32 4.70
CA ASN A 412 -27.18 -22.64 5.10
C ASN A 412 -26.27 -23.81 4.68
N ILE A 413 -25.41 -23.61 3.67
CA ILE A 413 -24.51 -24.65 3.16
C ILE A 413 -23.10 -24.52 3.74
N TYR A 414 -22.61 -23.29 3.86
CA TYR A 414 -21.21 -22.99 4.19
C TYR A 414 -21.06 -22.08 5.41
N GLY A 415 -22.15 -21.77 6.12
CA GLY A 415 -22.14 -20.97 7.33
C GLY A 415 -21.68 -19.55 7.05
N ILE A 416 -20.89 -18.99 7.96
CA ILE A 416 -20.34 -17.64 7.78
C ILE A 416 -19.42 -17.55 6.55
N PHE A 417 -18.84 -18.67 6.09
CA PHE A 417 -18.06 -18.70 4.85
C PHE A 417 -18.92 -18.60 3.61
N GLY A 418 -20.18 -19.01 3.68
CA GLY A 418 -21.13 -18.83 2.59
C GLY A 418 -21.30 -17.37 2.21
N THR A 419 -21.45 -16.49 3.20
CA THR A 419 -21.64 -15.05 2.93
C THR A 419 -20.34 -14.33 2.62
N ILE A 420 -19.22 -14.76 3.21
CA ILE A 420 -17.90 -14.16 2.97
C ILE A 420 -17.32 -14.58 1.60
N LEU A 421 -17.44 -15.86 1.25
CA LEU A 421 -16.85 -16.43 0.03
C LEU A 421 -17.83 -16.53 -1.13
N GLY A 422 -19.10 -16.84 -0.85
CA GLY A 422 -20.12 -17.17 -1.86
C GLY A 422 -20.54 -16.04 -2.78
N GLY A 423 -19.88 -14.89 -2.68
CA GLY A 423 -19.87 -13.86 -3.71
C GLY A 423 -18.84 -14.10 -4.83
N ALA A 424 -17.80 -14.92 -4.64
CA ALA A 424 -16.69 -15.07 -5.58
C ALA A 424 -17.04 -16.04 -6.74
N ILE A 425 -16.58 -15.69 -7.95
CA ILE A 425 -16.79 -16.44 -9.20
C ILE A 425 -16.48 -17.95 -9.04
N SER A 426 -15.49 -18.33 -8.24
CA SER A 426 -15.11 -19.73 -8.01
C SER A 426 -16.22 -20.60 -7.38
N ILE A 427 -17.19 -20.00 -6.68
CA ILE A 427 -18.35 -20.73 -6.12
C ILE A 427 -19.50 -20.80 -7.14
N VAL A 428 -19.55 -19.88 -8.10
CA VAL A 428 -20.54 -19.85 -9.19
C VAL A 428 -20.33 -21.00 -10.17
N ASP A 429 -19.07 -21.37 -10.45
CA ASP A 429 -18.76 -22.53 -11.31
C ASP A 429 -19.31 -23.85 -10.73
N LEU A 430 -19.45 -23.93 -9.40
CA LEU A 430 -19.99 -25.10 -8.71
C LEU A 430 -21.53 -25.21 -8.80
N LEU A 431 -22.23 -24.11 -9.11
CA LEU A 431 -23.69 -24.00 -9.00
C LEU A 431 -24.39 -23.55 -10.31
N GLY A 432 -23.60 -23.17 -11.32
CA GLY A 432 -23.98 -23.20 -12.73
C GLY A 432 -25.12 -22.28 -13.19
N GLN A 433 -25.77 -22.66 -14.28
CA GLN A 433 -26.97 -21.99 -14.85
C GLN A 433 -28.23 -22.23 -14.00
N LYS A 434 -28.25 -23.31 -13.19
CA LYS A 434 -29.40 -23.75 -12.39
C LYS A 434 -29.83 -22.72 -11.35
N MET A 435 -28.87 -21.99 -10.78
CA MET A 435 -29.13 -20.90 -9.82
C MET A 435 -29.74 -19.65 -10.48
N ILE A 436 -29.30 -19.28 -11.68
CA ILE A 436 -29.88 -18.14 -12.44
C ILE A 436 -31.35 -18.43 -12.77
N THR A 437 -31.65 -19.65 -13.20
CA THR A 437 -33.03 -20.07 -13.50
C THR A 437 -33.93 -20.12 -12.26
N GLN A 438 -33.37 -20.32 -11.06
CA GLN A 438 -34.13 -20.47 -9.82
C GLN A 438 -34.30 -19.14 -9.05
N TYR A 439 -33.31 -18.25 -9.08
CA TYR A 439 -33.28 -17.03 -8.25
C TYR A 439 -33.20 -15.72 -9.06
N GLY A 440 -33.10 -15.79 -10.39
CA GLY A 440 -33.04 -14.60 -11.26
C GLY A 440 -31.64 -13.98 -11.36
N GLU A 441 -31.60 -12.69 -11.71
CA GLU A 441 -30.39 -11.86 -11.73
C GLU A 441 -30.08 -11.34 -10.33
N TYR A 442 -28.90 -11.66 -9.79
CA TYR A 442 -28.43 -11.20 -8.47
C TYR A 442 -27.00 -10.67 -8.55
N TYR A 443 -26.67 -9.73 -7.66
CA TYR A 443 -25.36 -9.12 -7.50
C TYR A 443 -24.34 -10.09 -6.88
N LEU A 444 -23.11 -10.06 -7.38
CA LEU A 444 -22.02 -10.90 -6.91
C LEU A 444 -20.71 -10.13 -6.81
N HIS A 445 -19.75 -10.71 -6.10
CA HIS A 445 -18.41 -10.16 -5.96
C HIS A 445 -17.47 -10.68 -7.05
N HIS A 446 -16.73 -9.77 -7.68
CA HIS A 446 -15.58 -10.14 -8.49
C HIS A 446 -14.35 -10.31 -7.58
N GLY A 447 -13.43 -11.22 -7.92
CA GLY A 447 -12.10 -11.33 -7.30
C GLY A 447 -11.98 -12.26 -6.09
N ASN A 448 -10.72 -12.54 -5.75
CA ASN A 448 -10.31 -13.42 -4.66
C ASN A 448 -10.49 -12.69 -3.33
N PRO A 449 -11.24 -13.26 -2.37
CA PRO A 449 -11.44 -12.63 -1.07
C PRO A 449 -10.15 -12.66 -0.23
N VAL A 450 -9.92 -11.60 0.52
CA VAL A 450 -8.93 -11.49 1.60
C VAL A 450 -9.69 -11.02 2.83
N ILE A 451 -9.64 -11.79 3.92
CA ILE A 451 -10.62 -11.67 4.99
C ILE A 451 -9.89 -11.39 6.32
N PHE A 452 -10.26 -10.29 6.98
CA PHE A 452 -9.82 -10.00 8.34
C PHE A 452 -10.92 -10.49 9.27
N TYR A 453 -10.76 -11.71 9.79
CA TYR A 453 -11.84 -12.42 10.45
C TYR A 453 -11.61 -12.50 11.96
N GLU A 454 -12.58 -12.05 12.75
CA GLU A 454 -12.58 -12.26 14.20
C GLU A 454 -13.14 -13.66 14.53
N VAL A 455 -12.22 -14.59 14.78
CA VAL A 455 -12.56 -15.93 15.26
C VAL A 455 -12.79 -15.90 16.76
N CYS A 456 -13.74 -16.69 17.24
CA CYS A 456 -13.99 -16.90 18.67
C CYS A 456 -14.17 -18.39 18.97
N ASN A 457 -14.04 -18.73 20.25
CA ASN A 457 -14.31 -20.08 20.72
C ASN A 457 -15.84 -20.29 20.84
N LEU A 458 -16.27 -21.54 20.70
CA LEU A 458 -17.67 -21.89 20.93
C LEU A 458 -17.79 -22.46 22.34
N ILE A 459 -18.72 -21.93 23.14
CA ILE A 459 -19.05 -22.42 24.47
C ILE A 459 -20.48 -22.96 24.50
N GLU A 460 -20.68 -24.01 25.27
CA GLU A 460 -21.99 -24.59 25.56
C GLU A 460 -22.49 -24.02 26.91
N TYR A 461 -23.75 -23.60 26.96
CA TYR A 461 -24.40 -23.19 28.20
C TYR A 461 -25.67 -24.00 28.45
N TYR A 462 -26.01 -24.14 29.73
CA TYR A 462 -27.06 -24.99 30.26
C TYR A 462 -28.14 -24.10 30.87
N ASP A 463 -29.35 -24.11 30.31
CA ASP A 463 -30.48 -23.38 30.89
C ASP A 463 -31.57 -24.36 31.34
N GLU A 464 -31.93 -24.28 32.62
CA GLU A 464 -33.00 -25.07 33.22
C GLU A 464 -34.30 -24.28 33.12
N LYS A 465 -35.13 -24.62 32.13
CA LYS A 465 -36.48 -24.07 32.10
C LYS A 465 -37.35 -24.84 33.09
N ILE A 466 -38.02 -24.10 33.98
CA ILE A 466 -39.10 -24.61 34.84
C ILE A 466 -40.46 -24.10 34.33
N PRO A 467 -41.07 -24.68 33.28
CA PRO A 467 -42.47 -24.47 33.00
C PRO A 467 -43.23 -25.77 33.33
N ASN A 468 -43.97 -25.75 34.44
CA ASN A 468 -44.92 -26.79 34.84
C ASN A 468 -44.34 -28.20 35.04
N ALA A 469 -43.82 -28.46 36.26
CA ALA A 469 -43.58 -29.77 36.88
C ALA A 469 -42.67 -30.79 36.15
N THR A 470 -42.12 -30.46 34.98
CA THR A 470 -41.12 -31.28 34.28
C THR A 470 -39.86 -30.45 34.06
N HIS A 471 -38.73 -30.90 34.62
CA HIS A 471 -37.44 -30.29 34.37
C HIS A 471 -37.03 -30.59 32.93
N THR A 472 -37.10 -29.59 32.05
CA THR A 472 -36.62 -29.68 30.67
C THR A 472 -35.34 -28.87 30.51
N TRP A 473 -34.23 -29.58 30.29
CA TRP A 473 -32.91 -29.01 30.05
C TRP A 473 -32.76 -28.59 28.59
N HIS A 474 -32.34 -27.35 28.34
CA HIS A 474 -32.01 -26.87 27.00
C HIS A 474 -30.52 -26.54 26.92
N TYR A 475 -29.90 -27.02 25.84
CA TYR A 475 -28.51 -26.73 25.50
C TYR A 475 -28.48 -25.72 24.38
N SER A 476 -27.59 -24.73 24.46
CA SER A 476 -27.39 -23.76 23.39
C SER A 476 -25.91 -23.39 23.29
N TYR A 477 -25.48 -23.11 22.06
CA TYR A 477 -24.12 -22.68 21.78
C TYR A 477 -24.03 -21.17 21.69
N PHE A 478 -22.96 -20.60 22.24
CA PHE A 478 -22.67 -19.17 22.14
C PHE A 478 -21.20 -18.93 21.82
N ASN A 479 -20.96 -17.82 21.13
CA ASN A 479 -19.62 -17.36 20.80
C ASN A 479 -18.98 -16.70 22.02
N ASP A 480 -17.87 -17.27 22.49
CA ASP A 480 -17.12 -16.75 23.64
C ASP A 480 -16.36 -15.49 23.24
N ARG A 481 -16.97 -14.35 23.52
CA ARG A 481 -16.41 -13.03 23.23
C ARG A 481 -15.15 -12.71 24.03
N ASN A 482 -14.87 -13.45 25.10
CA ASN A 482 -13.65 -13.26 25.90
C ASN A 482 -12.46 -14.04 25.33
N ASN A 483 -12.71 -15.10 24.54
CA ASN A 483 -11.70 -15.91 23.87
C ASN A 483 -11.82 -15.79 22.36
N LYS A 484 -11.41 -14.62 21.85
CA LYS A 484 -11.41 -14.28 20.43
C LYS A 484 -10.07 -13.74 19.95
N THR A 485 -9.81 -13.86 18.66
CA THR A 485 -8.64 -13.27 18.00
C THR A 485 -8.96 -12.91 16.55
N LYS A 486 -8.25 -11.92 15.99
CA LYS A 486 -8.44 -11.48 14.61
C LYS A 486 -7.36 -12.07 13.71
N LEU A 487 -7.78 -12.80 12.68
CA LEU A 487 -6.92 -13.51 11.74
C LEU A 487 -6.94 -12.84 10.35
N TYR A 488 -5.85 -13.00 9.62
CA TYR A 488 -5.64 -12.59 8.25
C TYR A 488 -5.73 -13.82 7.34
N ILE A 489 -6.87 -14.01 6.69
CA ILE A 489 -7.15 -15.21 5.92
C ILE A 489 -7.11 -14.87 4.42
N VAL A 490 -6.18 -15.48 3.71
CA VAL A 490 -6.09 -15.44 2.24
C VAL A 490 -6.30 -16.85 1.70
N PRO A 491 -7.53 -17.19 1.26
CA PRO A 491 -7.88 -18.52 0.74
C PRO A 491 -6.96 -19.06 -0.35
N GLU A 492 -6.46 -18.18 -1.22
CA GLU A 492 -5.63 -18.56 -2.36
C GLU A 492 -4.25 -19.09 -1.96
N ILE A 493 -3.69 -18.64 -0.83
CA ILE A 493 -2.34 -19.02 -0.38
C ILE A 493 -2.26 -20.51 -0.05
N ASN A 494 -3.34 -21.10 0.49
CA ASN A 494 -3.35 -22.51 0.86
C ASN A 494 -4.73 -23.15 0.66
N LYS A 495 -5.08 -23.40 -0.61
CA LYS A 495 -6.35 -24.01 -1.02
C LYS A 495 -6.61 -25.36 -0.36
N LYS A 496 -5.57 -26.14 -0.05
CA LYS A 496 -5.72 -27.45 0.62
C LYS A 496 -6.21 -27.30 2.05
N ILE A 497 -5.60 -26.40 2.83
CA ILE A 497 -6.04 -26.13 4.21
C ILE A 497 -7.42 -25.47 4.21
N LEU A 498 -7.66 -24.54 3.27
CA LEU A 498 -8.97 -23.93 3.07
C LEU A 498 -10.06 -24.99 2.85
N ASN A 499 -9.87 -25.92 1.91
CA ASN A 499 -10.85 -26.96 1.63
C ASN A 499 -11.13 -27.83 2.87
N LYS A 500 -10.10 -28.17 3.64
CA LYS A 500 -10.28 -28.89 4.91
C LYS A 500 -11.09 -28.08 5.93
N SER A 501 -10.88 -26.76 6.00
CA SER A 501 -11.67 -25.89 6.87
C SER A 501 -13.15 -25.85 6.46
N PHE A 502 -13.46 -25.87 5.15
CA PHE A 502 -14.84 -25.92 4.67
C PHE A 502 -15.52 -27.25 4.96
N GLU A 503 -14.81 -28.37 4.81
CA GLU A 503 -15.38 -29.66 5.16
C GLU A 503 -15.74 -29.72 6.66
N LYS A 504 -14.93 -29.11 7.53
CA LYS A 504 -15.24 -28.99 8.96
C LYS A 504 -16.36 -28.01 9.29
N GLU A 505 -16.46 -26.90 8.56
CA GLU A 505 -17.60 -25.98 8.69
C GLU A 505 -18.92 -26.65 8.25
N LYS A 506 -18.92 -27.38 7.12
CA LYS A 506 -20.09 -28.15 6.68
C LYS A 506 -20.50 -29.21 7.71
N GLU A 507 -19.54 -29.96 8.24
CA GLU A 507 -19.77 -30.94 9.30
C GLU A 507 -20.42 -30.27 10.52
N PHE A 508 -19.88 -29.13 10.97
CA PHE A 508 -20.43 -28.34 12.08
C PHE A 508 -21.89 -27.93 11.81
N ILE A 509 -22.17 -27.28 10.68
CA ILE A 509 -23.52 -26.81 10.33
C ILE A 509 -24.52 -27.94 10.23
N SER A 510 -24.12 -29.06 9.61
CA SER A 510 -24.98 -30.23 9.46
C SER A 510 -25.37 -30.85 10.80
N ASN A 511 -24.57 -30.63 11.85
CA ASN A 511 -24.84 -31.15 13.17
C ASN A 511 -25.66 -30.19 14.06
N LEU A 512 -25.90 -28.94 13.65
CA LEU A 512 -26.70 -27.99 14.44
C LEU A 512 -28.21 -28.21 14.25
N SER A 513 -28.98 -28.03 15.33
CA SER A 513 -30.44 -27.93 15.24
C SER A 513 -30.85 -26.61 14.58
N GLU A 514 -32.08 -26.50 14.06
CA GLU A 514 -32.58 -25.23 13.49
C GLU A 514 -32.66 -24.11 14.54
N GLU A 515 -32.88 -24.44 15.81
CA GLU A 515 -32.87 -23.48 16.92
C GLU A 515 -31.44 -22.98 17.20
N ASP A 516 -30.46 -23.88 17.23
CA ASP A 516 -29.05 -23.53 17.41
C ASP A 516 -28.53 -22.71 16.23
N LYS A 517 -28.91 -23.08 15.00
CA LYS A 517 -28.59 -22.28 13.81
C LYS A 517 -29.12 -20.87 13.96
N LYS A 518 -30.37 -20.69 14.41
CA LYS A 518 -30.95 -19.36 14.66
C LYS A 518 -30.31 -18.61 15.83
N ALA A 519 -29.86 -19.31 16.87
CA ALA A 519 -29.22 -18.70 18.03
C ALA A 519 -27.78 -18.20 17.71
N ILE A 520 -27.01 -19.02 16.99
CA ILE A 520 -25.64 -18.68 16.56
C ILE A 520 -25.69 -17.75 15.34
N PHE A 521 -26.72 -17.88 14.51
CA PHE A 521 -26.88 -17.20 13.22
C PHE A 521 -28.37 -16.87 12.92
N PRO A 522 -28.92 -15.79 13.50
CA PRO A 522 -30.35 -15.48 13.35
C PRO A 522 -30.77 -15.22 11.89
N GLU A 523 -31.79 -15.96 11.40
CA GLU A 523 -32.36 -15.81 10.06
C GLU A 523 -33.02 -14.44 9.83
N GLN A 524 -32.96 -13.95 8.58
CA GLN A 524 -33.55 -12.67 8.11
C GLN A 524 -32.98 -11.38 8.71
N LYS A 525 -31.80 -11.46 9.32
CA LYS A 525 -30.91 -10.32 9.54
C LYS A 525 -29.59 -10.60 8.82
N ASN A 526 -28.93 -9.56 8.33
CA ASN A 526 -27.54 -9.69 7.89
C ASN A 526 -26.77 -10.42 9.00
N PRO A 527 -26.01 -11.50 8.74
CA PRO A 527 -25.38 -12.27 9.80
C PRO A 527 -24.58 -11.33 10.69
N GLU A 528 -25.06 -11.14 11.91
CA GLU A 528 -24.38 -10.39 12.95
C GLU A 528 -23.21 -11.28 13.39
N GLY A 529 -22.09 -11.24 12.66
CA GLY A 529 -20.90 -11.95 13.08
C GLY A 529 -20.50 -11.42 14.45
N ASN A 530 -20.49 -12.26 15.50
CA ASN A 530 -19.88 -12.09 16.83
C ASN A 530 -19.94 -10.74 17.60
N GLY A 531 -20.61 -9.69 17.11
CA GLY A 531 -20.51 -8.33 17.65
C GLY A 531 -21.36 -7.26 16.94
N GLY A 532 -22.23 -7.63 15.99
CA GLY A 532 -23.07 -6.68 15.24
C GLY A 532 -22.35 -6.05 14.03
N THR A 533 -23.13 -5.38 13.16
CA THR A 533 -22.60 -4.60 12.03
C THR A 533 -21.82 -3.39 12.54
N SER A 534 -20.61 -3.17 12.02
CA SER A 534 -19.72 -2.10 12.49
C SER A 534 -19.38 -1.13 11.36
N VAL A 535 -19.77 0.14 11.52
CA VAL A 535 -19.35 1.25 10.65
C VAL A 535 -17.86 1.56 10.87
N THR A 536 -17.32 1.29 12.06
CA THR A 536 -15.91 1.57 12.36
C THR A 536 -14.96 0.62 11.65
N ASP A 537 -15.39 -0.62 11.39
CA ASP A 537 -14.62 -1.61 10.64
C ASP A 537 -14.46 -1.23 9.15
N HIS A 538 -15.35 -0.38 8.64
CA HIS A 538 -15.30 0.04 7.25
C HIS A 538 -14.17 1.04 6.98
N TYR A 539 -13.76 1.88 7.92
CA TYR A 539 -12.78 2.95 7.61
C TYR A 539 -11.42 2.40 7.18
N MET A 540 -10.87 2.94 6.07
CA MET A 540 -9.58 2.52 5.56
C MET A 540 -8.44 2.77 6.56
N GLY A 541 -8.30 3.99 7.08
CA GLY A 541 -7.19 4.37 7.97
C GLY A 541 -7.24 3.82 9.39
N ARG A 542 -8.43 3.41 9.89
CA ARG A 542 -8.61 2.88 11.25
C ARG A 542 -9.00 1.40 11.31
N GLY A 543 -9.62 0.87 10.27
CA GLY A 543 -10.08 -0.52 10.19
C GLY A 543 -9.12 -1.40 9.39
N TYR A 544 -8.85 -1.02 8.14
CA TYR A 544 -8.05 -1.85 7.23
C TYR A 544 -6.53 -1.66 7.39
N LEU A 545 -6.04 -0.42 7.35
CA LEU A 545 -4.60 -0.11 7.36
C LEU A 545 -3.86 -0.61 8.60
N PRO A 546 -4.36 -0.43 9.84
CA PRO A 546 -3.65 -0.96 11.01
C PRO A 546 -3.45 -2.48 10.93
N PHE A 547 -4.46 -3.21 10.43
CA PHE A 547 -4.39 -4.65 10.35
C PHE A 547 -3.48 -5.14 9.21
N LEU A 548 -3.47 -4.44 8.06
CA LEU A 548 -2.52 -4.64 6.97
C LEU A 548 -1.09 -4.39 7.42
N HIS A 549 -0.87 -3.23 8.06
CA HIS A 549 0.40 -2.79 8.60
C HIS A 549 0.99 -3.85 9.55
N ASP A 550 0.24 -4.21 10.58
CA ASP A 550 0.73 -5.13 11.59
C ASP A 550 0.86 -6.56 11.06
N GLN A 551 0.04 -6.97 10.09
CA GLN A 551 0.25 -8.27 9.44
C GLN A 551 1.57 -8.28 8.67
N LEU A 552 1.90 -7.22 7.93
CA LEU A 552 3.17 -7.12 7.23
C LEU A 552 4.34 -7.11 8.22
N LEU A 553 4.24 -6.32 9.29
CA LEU A 553 5.26 -6.26 10.34
C LEU A 553 5.48 -7.62 10.99
N GLU A 554 4.40 -8.33 11.33
CA GLU A 554 4.44 -9.68 11.89
C GLU A 554 5.11 -10.69 10.97
N LEU A 555 4.95 -10.58 9.64
CA LEU A 555 5.59 -11.48 8.68
C LEU A 555 7.10 -11.25 8.55
N ILE A 556 7.57 -10.05 8.90
CA ILE A 556 8.99 -9.68 8.85
C ILE A 556 9.67 -9.99 10.18
N ASP A 557 8.99 -9.65 11.28
CA ASP A 557 9.45 -9.85 12.65
C ASP A 557 8.26 -10.01 13.59
N HIS A 558 8.04 -11.24 14.03
CA HIS A 558 6.97 -11.60 14.94
C HIS A 558 7.04 -10.80 16.26
N ASP A 559 8.25 -10.55 16.80
CA ASP A 559 8.42 -9.92 18.11
C ASP A 559 7.98 -8.44 18.10
N LYS A 560 7.85 -7.84 16.92
CA LYS A 560 7.35 -6.47 16.73
C LYS A 560 5.82 -6.36 16.82
N THR A 561 5.06 -7.46 16.88
CA THR A 561 3.60 -7.48 17.06
C THR A 561 3.14 -8.32 18.26
N PRO A 562 3.62 -8.00 19.47
CA PRO A 562 3.40 -8.82 20.66
C PRO A 562 1.92 -8.91 21.07
N LYS A 563 1.07 -7.90 20.80
CA LYS A 563 -0.36 -7.96 21.17
C LYS A 563 -1.09 -8.98 20.31
N ARG A 564 -0.86 -8.95 18.99
CA ARG A 564 -1.46 -9.91 18.04
C ARG A 564 -1.03 -11.34 18.34
N LEU A 565 0.27 -11.55 18.60
CA LEU A 565 0.78 -12.87 18.98
C LEU A 565 0.14 -13.38 20.27
N LYS A 566 0.19 -12.60 21.35
CA LYS A 566 -0.38 -12.99 22.65
C LYS A 566 -1.88 -13.29 22.54
N SER A 567 -2.61 -12.54 21.73
CA SER A 567 -4.02 -12.82 21.47
C SER A 567 -4.23 -14.16 20.79
N ARG A 568 -3.49 -14.46 19.71
CA ARG A 568 -3.58 -15.76 19.04
C ARG A 568 -3.15 -16.90 19.94
N GLU A 569 -2.13 -16.71 20.77
CA GLU A 569 -1.68 -17.70 21.75
C GLU A 569 -2.76 -17.97 22.81
N ARG A 570 -3.35 -16.91 23.41
CA ARG A 570 -4.47 -17.06 24.35
C ARG A 570 -5.64 -17.78 23.71
N PHE A 571 -5.99 -17.40 22.48
CA PHE A 571 -7.05 -18.05 21.73
C PHE A 571 -6.74 -19.53 21.48
N LYS A 572 -5.52 -19.87 21.07
CA LYS A 572 -5.09 -21.26 20.86
C LYS A 572 -5.14 -22.08 22.15
N VAL A 573 -4.63 -21.53 23.26
CA VAL A 573 -4.69 -22.17 24.58
C VAL A 573 -6.14 -22.37 25.02
N ALA A 574 -7.01 -21.38 24.83
CA ALA A 574 -8.43 -21.52 25.11
C ALA A 574 -9.09 -22.60 24.23
N LEU A 575 -8.72 -22.68 22.96
CA LEU A 575 -9.21 -23.69 22.01
C LEU A 575 -8.75 -25.12 22.35
N GLU A 576 -7.58 -25.26 22.98
CA GLU A 576 -7.02 -26.53 23.44
C GLU A 576 -7.56 -26.95 24.82
N ASN A 577 -7.75 -25.99 25.73
CA ASN A 577 -8.19 -26.22 27.11
C ASN A 577 -9.72 -26.31 27.28
N ASN A 578 -10.51 -25.97 26.26
CA ASN A 578 -11.98 -26.09 26.32
C ASN A 578 -12.43 -27.55 26.19
N THR A 579 -11.85 -28.43 27.01
CA THR A 579 -12.22 -29.83 27.23
C THR A 579 -13.22 -29.99 28.39
N ASN A 580 -13.59 -28.91 29.08
CA ASN A 580 -14.56 -28.91 30.18
C ASN A 580 -15.99 -28.95 29.64
N ILE A 581 -16.33 -30.03 28.95
CA ILE A 581 -17.71 -30.32 28.56
C ILE A 581 -18.31 -31.20 29.65
N ILE A 582 -19.35 -30.71 30.32
CA ILE A 582 -20.06 -31.49 31.36
C ILE A 582 -20.94 -32.52 30.63
N ASN A 583 -20.34 -33.67 30.31
CA ASN A 583 -21.00 -34.88 29.83
C ASN A 583 -21.89 -34.68 28.56
N PRO A 584 -21.33 -34.22 27.43
CA PRO A 584 -22.06 -34.12 26.17
C PRO A 584 -22.32 -35.53 25.62
N ASP A 585 -23.47 -35.74 24.99
CA ASP A 585 -23.65 -36.94 24.16
C ASP A 585 -22.64 -36.96 22.99
N LEU A 586 -22.49 -38.13 22.38
CA LEU A 586 -21.51 -38.36 21.31
C LEU A 586 -21.71 -37.41 20.11
N TYR A 587 -22.94 -36.94 19.87
CA TYR A 587 -23.27 -36.06 18.76
C TYR A 587 -22.78 -34.63 19.01
N ARG A 588 -23.07 -34.07 20.19
CA ARG A 588 -22.60 -32.73 20.61
C ARG A 588 -21.07 -32.64 20.66
N LYS A 589 -20.41 -33.71 21.11
CA LYS A 589 -18.94 -33.79 21.07
C LYS A 589 -18.39 -33.67 19.65
N LYS A 590 -19.06 -34.28 18.65
CA LYS A 590 -18.66 -34.16 17.23
C LYS A 590 -18.88 -32.75 16.69
N THR A 591 -19.98 -32.09 17.05
CA THR A 591 -20.26 -30.70 16.66
C THR A 591 -19.18 -29.74 17.16
N LEU A 592 -18.86 -29.79 18.46
CA LEU A 592 -17.83 -28.94 19.07
C LEU A 592 -16.44 -29.22 18.48
N GLU A 593 -16.10 -30.50 18.25
CA GLU A 593 -14.82 -30.86 17.65
C GLU A 593 -14.72 -30.40 16.19
N ALA A 594 -15.80 -30.41 15.41
CA ALA A 594 -15.80 -29.88 14.05
C ALA A 594 -15.51 -28.36 14.03
N TYR A 595 -16.17 -27.60 14.90
CA TYR A 595 -15.92 -26.15 15.07
C TYR A 595 -14.49 -25.87 15.51
N ARG A 596 -13.98 -26.65 16.47
CA ARG A 596 -12.61 -26.57 16.96
C ARG A 596 -11.59 -26.82 15.85
N GLN A 597 -11.74 -27.92 15.10
CA GLN A 597 -10.86 -28.28 13.99
C GLN A 597 -10.87 -27.22 12.89
N ARG A 598 -12.03 -26.63 12.59
CA ARG A 598 -12.12 -25.49 11.67
C ARG A 598 -11.26 -24.30 12.14
N ASN A 599 -11.36 -23.91 13.41
CA ASN A 599 -10.56 -22.82 13.97
C ASN A 599 -9.06 -23.13 13.94
N LEU A 600 -8.65 -24.39 14.16
CA LEU A 600 -7.27 -24.82 13.97
C LEU A 600 -6.80 -24.63 12.53
N TYR A 601 -7.63 -24.99 11.53
CA TYR A 601 -7.31 -24.72 10.14
C TYR A 601 -7.21 -23.23 9.81
N PHE A 602 -7.97 -22.34 10.46
CA PHE A 602 -7.78 -20.89 10.27
C PHE A 602 -6.47 -20.38 10.86
N LEU A 603 -6.04 -20.92 12.00
CA LEU A 603 -4.71 -20.65 12.54
C LEU A 603 -3.63 -21.15 11.55
N ASP A 604 -3.81 -22.31 10.93
CA ASP A 604 -2.88 -22.80 9.90
C ASP A 604 -2.86 -21.92 8.64
N LEU A 605 -4.01 -21.36 8.23
CA LEU A 605 -4.08 -20.39 7.13
C LEU A 605 -3.33 -19.09 7.48
N GLN A 606 -3.51 -18.56 8.70
CA GLN A 606 -2.73 -17.42 9.21
C GLN A 606 -1.23 -17.73 9.15
N ASN A 607 -0.82 -18.92 9.60
CA ASN A 607 0.58 -19.34 9.59
C ASN A 607 1.15 -19.52 8.16
N SER A 608 0.29 -19.74 7.17
CA SER A 608 0.69 -19.86 5.76
C SER A 608 0.98 -18.50 5.09
N MET A 609 0.69 -17.37 5.75
CA MET A 609 0.84 -16.03 5.19
C MET A 609 2.28 -15.68 4.80
N GLY A 610 3.30 -16.39 5.28
CA GLY A 610 4.70 -16.23 4.82
C GLY A 610 4.85 -16.33 3.30
N ASN A 611 4.02 -17.14 2.64
CA ASN A 611 4.02 -17.30 1.19
C ASN A 611 3.61 -16.02 0.42
N SER A 612 2.93 -15.07 1.08
CA SER A 612 2.54 -13.79 0.46
C SER A 612 3.72 -12.83 0.22
N LEU A 613 4.91 -13.17 0.76
CA LEU A 613 6.16 -12.44 0.52
C LEU A 613 7.01 -13.04 -0.61
N ILE A 614 6.61 -14.19 -1.19
CA ILE A 614 7.36 -14.85 -2.28
C ILE A 614 7.69 -13.88 -3.44
N PRO A 615 6.74 -13.06 -3.96
CA PRO A 615 7.05 -12.15 -5.06
C PRO A 615 8.21 -11.17 -4.78
N MET A 616 8.42 -10.83 -3.51
CA MET A 616 9.46 -9.91 -3.08
C MET A 616 10.81 -10.60 -2.82
N GLN A 617 10.78 -11.87 -2.41
CA GLN A 617 11.98 -12.66 -2.11
C GLN A 617 12.86 -12.89 -3.35
N GLU A 618 12.31 -12.69 -4.54
CA GLU A 618 13.03 -12.75 -5.81
C GLU A 618 14.03 -11.59 -6.00
N ASN A 619 13.87 -10.47 -5.26
CA ASN A 619 14.72 -9.29 -5.37
C ASN A 619 15.40 -8.94 -4.03
N PRO A 620 16.72 -9.22 -3.87
CA PRO A 620 17.45 -8.92 -2.63
C PRO A 620 17.38 -7.47 -2.18
N LYS A 621 17.30 -6.51 -3.12
CA LYS A 621 17.17 -5.09 -2.77
C LYS A 621 15.84 -4.81 -2.09
N GLU A 622 14.75 -5.44 -2.55
CA GLU A 622 13.43 -5.26 -1.94
C GLU A 622 13.39 -5.86 -0.53
N VAL A 623 14.00 -7.03 -0.34
CA VAL A 623 14.14 -7.64 1.00
C VAL A 623 14.84 -6.69 1.98
N ASP A 624 15.86 -5.95 1.51
CA ASP A 624 16.52 -4.93 2.32
C ASP A 624 15.58 -3.80 2.75
N MET A 625 14.65 -3.39 1.88
CA MET A 625 13.66 -2.34 2.17
C MET A 625 12.64 -2.79 3.22
N LEU A 626 12.26 -4.07 3.26
CA LEU A 626 11.41 -4.61 4.33
C LEU A 626 12.07 -4.50 5.71
N GLN A 627 13.37 -4.78 5.77
CA GLN A 627 14.09 -4.68 7.03
C GLN A 627 14.08 -3.23 7.55
N GLN A 628 14.16 -2.23 6.67
CA GLN A 628 14.04 -0.83 7.09
C GLN A 628 12.63 -0.47 7.58
N PHE A 629 11.60 -0.95 6.88
CA PHE A 629 10.21 -0.79 7.33
C PHE A 629 10.04 -1.30 8.77
N LYS A 630 10.55 -2.50 9.06
CA LYS A 630 10.55 -3.08 10.41
C LYS A 630 11.27 -2.21 11.45
N GLU A 631 12.40 -1.60 11.10
CA GLU A 631 13.14 -0.74 12.05
C GLU A 631 12.41 0.58 12.35
N GLN A 632 11.57 1.06 11.44
CA GLN A 632 10.90 2.37 11.56
C GLN A 632 9.48 2.29 12.11
N THR A 633 8.97 1.08 12.32
CA THR A 633 7.58 0.89 12.70
C THR A 633 7.40 0.00 13.93
N TYR A 634 6.18 0.04 14.46
CA TYR A 634 5.74 -0.66 15.65
C TYR A 634 4.27 -1.07 15.50
N GLU A 635 3.80 -2.03 16.31
CA GLU A 635 2.41 -2.48 16.30
C GLU A 635 1.40 -1.35 16.57
N ILE A 636 0.44 -1.15 15.65
CA ILE A 636 -0.55 -0.06 15.70
C ILE A 636 -1.94 -0.60 16.06
N PHE A 637 -2.30 -1.78 15.57
CA PHE A 637 -3.61 -2.39 15.78
C PHE A 637 -3.77 -2.75 17.26
N ASN A 638 -4.71 -2.07 17.90
CA ASN A 638 -5.15 -2.41 19.25
C ASN A 638 -6.35 -3.35 19.13
N GLN A 639 -6.21 -4.56 19.65
CA GLN A 639 -7.28 -5.55 19.69
C GLN A 639 -8.33 -5.24 20.74
#